data_AF-A0A3R5UA21-F1
#
_entry.id   AF-A0A3R5UA21-F1
#
_cell.length_a   1.000
_cell.length_b   1.000
_cell.length_c   1.000
_cell.angle_alpha   90.00
_cell.angle_beta   90.00
_cell.angle_gamma   90.00
#
_symmetry.space_group_name_H-M   'P 1'
#
loop_
_entity.id
_entity.type
_entity.pdbx_description
1 polymer ?
#
loop_
_entity_poly.entity_id
_entity_poly.type
_entity_poly.pdbx_seq_one_letter_code
_entity_poly.pdbx_strand_id
1 'polypeptide(L)'
;MSISSEIERRRFEMIQIKMASPKTVLQWSERKLPNGEIIGEILKPETMNYRTYKPEPSGLLCQKIFGPITSWECDCNLPKRVPKNRQKPVYCDICWVELTDSRVRRHRMAYIGLNFPATHIWYLKGSPSYLSIVLNIPVRQLEKVVYFEGGSIKIKEKTGEAVFDEEDDELVISEQTDSTQSSNKSKHIYDGVSKKALDNNEIAKILDHFMLENDGEIFNDDELANTLNSSSSVEENTNKSNESNFFNLDIDLNNFIPPDPLEPLLGPNVDQVEDLNWGEATLSWDPDMALKWENGEHKLQGAENILKVLEAINLKSKIKTLRSGLYDNPQSKLDKILRRIRILEGFLSSEIEPAWMILTVLPVLPAGLRPVFELPTGMYTSSEFNEHYRLIITRNNRLKRLQTKIAPFFLLQNEKLLLQNAIDDLLDNGKPTPLNQMIKDRPLRCLSDLFCGKEGRFRENLLGKRVDYSGRSVIVVGPGLGLDQCGLPYDMAIELFNPYILRLLSEFEMVGSLTSASEMLSHTTFPILWDILDFLSRVYLIILNRAPTLHRFGIQAFQPVITTGRAIQLHPLVCPAFNADFDGDQMGVHLPLTLKTQAETYDRLLSANNFLSSATGRPLLTPSQDIVLGWYYLTAYNLPQTLSAYSYYQNFRDVIKAAESNKLSVHSPVWVKYSGQLVGVSLKKSDLRGTRTFKDNTVLEIYEEIQLRRSEKGKIISCYLLTTPGRIVLNELIAAAIYAKPLNKLNNL
;
A
#
# COMPACT_ATOMS: atom_id res chain seq x y z
N MET A 1 33.09 9.70 15.83
CA MET A 1 32.19 9.17 14.78
C MET A 1 31.06 10.16 14.60
N SER A 2 31.10 11.01 13.56
CA SER A 2 30.18 12.15 13.42
C SER A 2 29.81 12.39 11.95
N ILE A 3 29.29 11.36 11.30
CA ILE A 3 28.74 11.46 9.93
C ILE A 3 27.45 10.62 9.89
N SER A 4 26.38 11.17 10.48
CA SER A 4 24.97 10.79 10.25
C SER A 4 23.95 11.56 11.10
N SER A 5 24.35 12.54 11.92
CA SER A 5 23.45 13.29 12.81
C SER A 5 23.00 14.67 12.30
N GLU A 6 23.41 15.10 11.10
CA GLU A 6 23.18 16.46 10.59
C GLU A 6 22.30 16.52 9.32
N ILE A 7 21.40 15.55 9.15
CA ILE A 7 20.10 15.96 8.57
C ILE A 7 19.34 16.53 9.75
N GLU A 8 19.58 17.81 10.06
CA GLU A 8 18.57 18.61 10.72
C GLU A 8 17.29 18.36 9.95
N ARG A 9 16.41 17.52 10.49
CA ARG A 9 15.06 17.36 9.97
C ARG A 9 14.42 18.71 10.21
N ARG A 10 14.60 19.64 9.28
CA ARG A 10 13.83 20.88 9.22
C ARG A 10 12.38 20.42 9.32
N ARG A 11 11.75 20.80 10.43
CA ARG A 11 10.37 20.46 10.68
C ARG A 11 9.57 21.13 9.57
N PHE A 12 9.13 20.36 8.60
CA PHE A 12 8.28 20.87 7.54
C PHE A 12 6.86 20.99 8.10
N GLU A 13 6.23 22.14 7.89
CA GLU A 13 4.85 22.39 8.32
C GLU A 13 3.85 22.05 7.21
N MET A 14 4.27 22.17 5.94
CA MET A 14 3.43 21.98 4.77
C MET A 14 4.14 21.15 3.71
N ILE A 15 3.37 20.34 2.99
CA ILE A 15 3.78 19.66 1.77
C ILE A 15 2.95 20.25 0.62
N GLN A 16 3.61 20.72 -0.43
CA GLN A 16 2.96 21.26 -1.62
C GLN A 16 3.20 20.34 -2.82
N ILE A 17 2.16 20.14 -3.64
CA ILE A 17 2.24 19.42 -4.90
C ILE A 17 1.97 20.43 -6.02
N LYS A 18 2.82 20.43 -7.06
CA LYS A 18 2.67 21.26 -8.27
C LYS A 18 2.96 20.41 -9.51
N MET A 19 2.49 20.87 -10.67
CA MET A 19 2.90 20.28 -11.94
C MET A 19 4.37 20.57 -12.22
N ALA A 20 5.07 19.56 -12.75
CA ALA A 20 6.46 19.68 -13.12
C ALA A 20 6.58 20.24 -14.54
N SER A 21 7.23 21.40 -14.68
CA SER A 21 7.67 21.88 -15.98
C SER A 21 8.77 20.97 -16.57
N PRO A 22 8.96 20.92 -17.89
CA PRO A 22 10.08 20.20 -18.49
C PRO A 22 11.44 20.64 -17.93
N LYS A 23 11.60 21.96 -17.68
CA LYS A 23 12.82 22.53 -17.07
C LYS A 23 13.06 22.00 -15.65
N THR A 24 12.00 21.87 -14.84
CA THR A 24 12.12 21.31 -13.49
C THR A 24 12.46 19.82 -13.51
N VAL A 25 11.96 19.06 -14.49
CA VAL A 25 12.34 17.65 -14.66
C VAL A 25 13.82 17.54 -14.96
N LEU A 26 14.33 18.35 -15.91
CA LEU A 26 15.76 18.42 -16.23
C LEU A 26 16.60 18.82 -15.02
N GLN A 27 16.15 19.78 -14.20
CA GLN A 27 16.85 20.16 -12.97
C GLN A 27 16.98 19.00 -11.95
N TRP A 28 16.05 18.06 -11.92
CA TRP A 28 16.10 16.90 -11.01
C TRP A 28 17.03 15.80 -11.51
N SER A 29 17.19 15.69 -12.82
CA SER A 29 17.84 14.55 -13.48
C SER A 29 19.22 14.88 -14.06
N GLU A 30 19.43 16.10 -14.56
CA GLU A 30 20.70 16.54 -15.12
C GLU A 30 21.75 16.75 -14.03
N ARG A 31 22.94 16.25 -14.30
CA ARG A 31 24.13 16.50 -13.47
C ARG A 31 25.31 16.81 -14.36
N LYS A 32 26.11 17.77 -13.92
CA LYS A 32 27.38 18.11 -14.57
C LYS A 32 28.51 17.34 -13.89
N LEU A 33 29.24 16.57 -14.68
CA LEU A 33 30.45 15.89 -14.25
C LEU A 33 31.66 16.85 -14.25
N PRO A 34 32.77 16.50 -13.55
CA PRO A 34 33.98 17.34 -13.53
C PRO A 34 34.61 17.57 -14.90
N ASN A 35 34.38 16.68 -15.86
CA ASN A 35 34.82 16.81 -17.26
C ASN A 35 33.97 17.80 -18.08
N GLY A 36 32.90 18.37 -17.51
CA GLY A 36 31.98 19.29 -18.19
C GLY A 36 30.80 18.59 -18.89
N GLU A 37 30.76 17.25 -18.92
CA GLU A 37 29.69 16.47 -19.53
C GLU A 37 28.40 16.55 -18.71
N ILE A 38 27.27 16.76 -19.40
CA ILE A 38 25.94 16.71 -18.79
C ILE A 38 25.43 15.28 -18.91
N ILE A 39 25.12 14.67 -17.78
CA ILE A 39 24.56 13.32 -17.69
C ILE A 39 23.15 13.37 -17.11
N GLY A 40 22.32 12.39 -17.43
CA GLY A 40 20.95 12.29 -16.92
C GLY A 40 19.98 11.68 -17.92
N GLU A 41 20.30 11.79 -19.22
CA GLU A 41 19.50 11.22 -20.30
C GLU A 41 19.78 9.72 -20.45
N ILE A 42 18.71 8.94 -20.63
CA ILE A 42 18.79 7.52 -20.97
C ILE A 42 18.58 7.37 -22.47
N LEU A 43 19.62 6.89 -23.15
CA LEU A 43 19.64 6.73 -24.61
C LEU A 43 19.35 5.30 -25.03
N LYS A 44 19.83 4.32 -24.26
CA LYS A 44 19.73 2.90 -24.61
C LYS A 44 18.60 2.20 -23.84
N PRO A 45 17.85 1.29 -24.49
CA PRO A 45 16.78 0.55 -23.84
C PRO A 45 17.28 -0.62 -22.98
N GLU A 46 18.56 -0.99 -23.09
CA GLU A 46 19.12 -2.13 -22.34
C GLU A 46 19.20 -1.86 -20.83
N THR A 47 19.08 -2.94 -20.04
CA THR A 47 19.18 -2.92 -18.57
C THR A 47 20.56 -3.37 -18.11
N MET A 48 20.89 -4.65 -18.33
CA MET A 48 22.17 -5.26 -17.99
C MET A 48 22.68 -6.10 -19.16
N ASN A 49 24.00 -6.23 -19.23
CA ASN A 49 24.65 -7.14 -20.15
C ASN A 49 24.51 -8.58 -19.63
N TYR A 50 24.07 -9.50 -20.49
CA TYR A 50 23.85 -10.90 -20.11
C TYR A 50 25.16 -11.66 -19.82
N ARG A 51 26.31 -11.23 -20.38
CA ARG A 51 27.61 -11.89 -20.16
C ARG A 51 28.30 -11.41 -18.90
N THR A 52 28.31 -10.10 -18.68
CA THR A 52 29.06 -9.48 -17.57
C THR A 52 28.20 -9.24 -16.34
N TYR A 53 26.87 -9.36 -16.46
CA TYR A 53 25.87 -9.00 -15.44
C TYR A 53 26.01 -7.56 -14.93
N LYS A 54 26.72 -6.71 -15.68
CA LYS A 54 26.88 -5.29 -15.37
C LYS A 54 25.84 -4.46 -16.10
N PRO A 55 25.36 -3.35 -15.50
CA PRO A 55 24.51 -2.40 -16.19
C PRO A 55 25.16 -1.83 -17.44
N GLU A 56 24.40 -1.76 -18.53
CA GLU A 56 24.88 -1.14 -19.77
C GLU A 56 25.10 0.37 -19.58
N PRO A 57 26.19 0.96 -20.13
CA PRO A 57 26.41 2.40 -20.12
C PRO A 57 25.31 3.11 -20.90
N SER A 58 24.82 4.23 -20.34
CA SER A 58 23.69 5.01 -20.87
C SER A 58 22.36 4.24 -21.00
N GLY A 59 22.27 3.04 -20.41
CA GLY A 59 21.05 2.25 -20.31
C GLY A 59 20.22 2.55 -19.06
N LEU A 60 19.16 1.75 -18.86
CA LEU A 60 18.17 1.95 -17.80
C LEU A 60 18.74 1.82 -16.38
N LEU A 61 19.87 1.13 -16.18
CA LEU A 61 20.47 0.92 -14.85
C LEU A 61 21.86 1.54 -14.70
N CYS A 62 22.25 2.40 -15.64
CA CYS A 62 23.59 2.96 -15.77
C CYS A 62 24.14 3.51 -14.44
N GLN A 63 25.34 3.06 -14.05
CA GLN A 63 25.98 3.49 -12.81
C GLN A 63 26.46 4.95 -12.85
N LYS A 64 26.82 5.46 -14.05
CA LYS A 64 27.23 6.86 -14.24
C LYS A 64 26.09 7.82 -13.89
N ILE A 65 24.86 7.48 -14.29
CA ILE A 65 23.66 8.30 -14.05
C ILE A 65 23.14 8.10 -12.61
N PHE A 66 22.84 6.86 -12.22
CA PHE A 66 22.14 6.58 -10.95
C PHE A 66 23.07 6.43 -9.74
N GLY A 67 24.38 6.23 -9.94
CA GLY A 67 25.35 5.91 -8.89
C GLY A 67 25.69 4.42 -8.78
N PRO A 68 26.58 4.04 -7.87
CA PRO A 68 27.20 2.72 -7.82
C PRO A 68 26.26 1.65 -7.23
N ILE A 69 26.40 0.39 -7.67
CA ILE A 69 25.61 -0.75 -7.19
C ILE A 69 26.01 -1.10 -5.75
N THR A 70 27.31 -1.30 -5.55
CA THR A 70 27.95 -1.54 -4.25
C THR A 70 28.50 -0.22 -3.72
N SER A 71 28.45 -0.04 -2.40
CA SER A 71 28.84 1.23 -1.81
C SER A 71 30.35 1.44 -1.96
N TRP A 72 30.75 2.63 -2.42
CA TRP A 72 32.16 3.02 -2.58
C TRP A 72 32.95 2.25 -3.66
N GLU A 73 32.26 1.56 -4.58
CA GLU A 73 32.89 0.83 -5.68
C GLU A 73 32.45 1.39 -7.03
N CYS A 74 33.39 1.46 -7.98
CA CYS A 74 33.11 1.85 -9.37
C CYS A 74 32.83 0.61 -10.22
N ASP A 75 32.21 0.81 -11.38
CA ASP A 75 32.08 -0.22 -12.41
C ASP A 75 33.42 -0.83 -12.88
N CYS A 76 34.49 -0.03 -12.79
CA CYS A 76 35.82 -0.37 -13.23
C CYS A 76 36.57 -1.38 -12.35
N ASN A 77 36.04 -1.73 -11.16
CA ASN A 77 36.60 -2.67 -10.17
C ASN A 77 38.09 -2.46 -9.78
N LEU A 78 38.73 -1.37 -10.20
CA LEU A 78 40.09 -1.03 -9.81
C LEU A 78 40.10 -0.56 -8.35
N PRO A 79 41.05 -1.01 -7.51
CA PRO A 79 41.13 -0.58 -6.12
C PRO A 79 41.42 0.92 -6.05
N LYS A 80 40.49 1.69 -5.47
CA LYS A 80 40.63 3.14 -5.36
C LYS A 80 40.85 3.58 -3.92
N ARG A 81 41.83 4.46 -3.71
CA ARG A 81 42.04 5.12 -2.42
C ARG A 81 40.92 6.15 -2.23
N VAL A 82 39.91 5.80 -1.44
CA VAL A 82 38.88 6.76 -1.03
C VAL A 82 39.56 7.81 -0.12
N PRO A 83 39.60 9.09 -0.50
CA PRO A 83 40.23 10.12 0.33
C PRO A 83 39.47 10.24 1.66
N LYS A 84 40.22 10.39 2.77
CA LYS A 84 39.64 10.53 4.12
C LYS A 84 38.74 11.77 4.26
N ASN A 85 38.96 12.79 3.43
CA ASN A 85 38.16 14.01 3.39
C ASN A 85 36.91 13.83 2.52
N ARG A 86 35.79 13.52 3.18
CA ARG A 86 34.47 13.22 2.56
C ARG A 86 33.68 14.45 2.09
N GLN A 87 34.29 15.64 2.06
CA GLN A 87 33.57 16.89 1.78
C GLN A 87 33.31 17.14 0.28
N LYS A 88 34.07 16.51 -0.63
CA LYS A 88 33.88 16.65 -2.07
C LYS A 88 33.47 15.30 -2.68
N PRO A 89 32.54 15.29 -3.67
CA PRO A 89 32.20 14.07 -4.39
C PRO A 89 33.43 13.57 -5.15
N VAL A 90 33.74 12.28 -4.99
CA VAL A 90 34.88 11.64 -5.63
C VAL A 90 34.36 10.85 -6.83
N TYR A 91 34.91 11.14 -8.01
CA TYR A 91 34.55 10.45 -9.25
C TYR A 91 35.69 9.53 -9.69
N CYS A 92 35.34 8.49 -10.43
CA CYS A 92 36.31 7.64 -11.08
C CYS A 92 36.89 8.30 -12.34
N ASP A 93 38.21 8.33 -12.50
CA ASP A 93 38.86 8.92 -13.69
C ASP A 93 38.58 8.17 -15.00
N ILE A 94 38.18 6.90 -14.93
CA ILE A 94 37.96 6.03 -16.10
C ILE A 94 36.47 5.96 -16.44
N CYS A 95 35.64 5.43 -15.54
CA CYS A 95 34.22 5.23 -15.79
C CYS A 95 33.33 6.38 -15.31
N TRP A 96 33.90 7.42 -14.68
CA TRP A 96 33.18 8.61 -14.20
C TRP A 96 32.03 8.33 -13.21
N VAL A 97 31.95 7.11 -12.68
CA VAL A 97 31.03 6.74 -11.61
C VAL A 97 31.48 7.41 -10.31
N GLU A 98 30.51 7.98 -9.61
CA GLU A 98 30.73 8.63 -8.32
C GLU A 98 30.85 7.60 -7.19
N LEU A 99 31.95 7.62 -6.46
CA LEU A 99 32.22 6.74 -5.32
C LEU A 99 31.44 7.23 -4.09
N THR A 100 30.23 6.70 -3.91
CA THR A 100 29.29 7.05 -2.83
C THR A 100 28.55 5.81 -2.33
N ASP A 101 27.73 5.96 -1.29
CA ASP A 101 26.83 4.90 -0.85
C ASP A 101 25.82 4.54 -1.95
N SER A 102 25.54 3.25 -2.14
CA SER A 102 24.59 2.77 -3.15
C SER A 102 23.15 3.27 -2.95
N ARG A 103 22.84 3.78 -1.75
CA ARG A 103 21.54 4.40 -1.41
C ARG A 103 21.17 5.55 -2.36
N VAL A 104 22.14 6.24 -2.96
CA VAL A 104 21.87 7.31 -3.94
C VAL A 104 21.03 6.83 -5.13
N ARG A 105 21.11 5.54 -5.49
CA ARG A 105 20.30 4.92 -6.57
C ARG A 105 18.80 4.91 -6.29
N ARG A 106 18.38 5.15 -5.04
CA ARG A 106 16.95 5.27 -4.65
C ARG A 106 16.42 6.69 -4.78
N HIS A 107 17.28 7.67 -5.02
CA HIS A 107 16.93 9.09 -5.01
C HIS A 107 17.22 9.81 -6.34
N ARG A 108 18.24 9.37 -7.07
CA ARG A 108 18.63 10.00 -8.35
C ARG A 108 17.63 9.65 -9.45
N MET A 109 17.03 10.67 -10.04
CA MET A 109 16.16 10.54 -11.19
C MET A 109 16.97 10.64 -12.48
N ALA A 110 16.43 10.10 -13.56
CA ALA A 110 16.93 10.30 -14.91
C ALA A 110 15.79 10.84 -15.78
N TYR A 111 16.05 11.10 -17.06
CA TYR A 111 15.02 11.53 -17.99
C TYR A 111 15.21 10.92 -19.38
N ILE A 112 14.14 10.97 -20.17
CA ILE A 112 14.13 10.65 -21.60
C ILE A 112 13.64 11.88 -22.34
N GLY A 113 14.44 12.43 -23.26
CA GLY A 113 14.00 13.47 -24.17
C GLY A 113 13.11 12.87 -25.26
N LEU A 114 11.85 13.26 -25.33
CA LEU A 114 10.93 12.73 -26.34
C LEU A 114 11.09 13.49 -27.66
N ASN A 115 11.25 12.76 -28.76
CA ASN A 115 11.32 13.36 -30.10
C ASN A 115 9.95 13.84 -30.61
N PHE A 116 8.87 13.41 -29.96
CA PHE A 116 7.52 13.90 -30.17
C PHE A 116 6.87 14.15 -28.81
N PRO A 117 6.26 15.32 -28.56
CA PRO A 117 5.59 15.59 -27.30
C PRO A 117 4.42 14.63 -27.10
N ALA A 118 4.21 14.16 -25.87
CA ALA A 118 3.13 13.23 -25.54
C ALA A 118 2.17 13.84 -24.54
N THR A 119 0.86 13.64 -24.70
CA THR A 119 -0.11 14.12 -23.70
C THR A 119 -0.06 13.24 -22.45
N HIS A 120 -0.12 13.84 -21.26
CA HIS A 120 -0.22 13.06 -20.04
C HIS A 120 -1.67 12.59 -19.83
N ILE A 121 -1.87 11.27 -19.77
CA ILE A 121 -3.18 10.61 -19.72
C ILE A 121 -4.11 11.11 -18.61
N TRP A 122 -3.61 11.38 -17.40
CA TRP A 122 -4.42 11.92 -16.30
C TRP A 122 -5.13 13.25 -16.62
N TYR A 123 -4.53 14.13 -17.42
CA TYR A 123 -5.17 15.40 -17.80
C TYR A 123 -6.10 15.26 -19.02
N LEU A 124 -5.91 14.21 -19.82
CA LEU A 124 -6.75 13.87 -20.98
C LEU A 124 -8.01 13.09 -20.56
N LYS A 125 -7.83 11.91 -19.96
CA LYS A 125 -8.89 10.94 -19.61
C LYS A 125 -9.40 11.04 -18.16
N GLY A 126 -8.75 11.85 -17.33
CA GLY A 126 -9.20 12.09 -15.95
C GLY A 126 -10.62 12.62 -15.87
N SER A 127 -11.30 12.37 -14.74
CA SER A 127 -12.65 12.88 -14.48
C SER A 127 -12.60 13.93 -13.35
N PRO A 128 -12.72 15.23 -13.64
CA PRO A 128 -12.89 15.87 -14.96
C PRO A 128 -11.59 15.98 -15.78
N SER A 129 -11.71 16.09 -17.11
CA SER A 129 -10.58 16.27 -18.01
C SER A 129 -10.15 17.73 -18.02
N TYR A 130 -8.93 18.01 -17.55
CA TYR A 130 -8.40 19.37 -17.45
C TYR A 130 -8.13 19.96 -18.84
N LEU A 131 -7.62 19.17 -19.79
CA LEU A 131 -7.42 19.60 -21.17
C LEU A 131 -8.73 20.01 -21.84
N SER A 132 -9.80 19.20 -21.65
CA SER A 132 -11.13 19.49 -22.18
C SER A 132 -11.69 20.82 -21.66
N ILE A 133 -11.53 21.09 -20.36
CA ILE A 133 -12.05 22.32 -19.76
C ILE A 133 -11.24 23.54 -20.18
N VAL A 134 -9.90 23.43 -20.24
CA VAL A 134 -9.04 24.55 -20.65
C VAL A 134 -9.31 24.94 -22.10
N LEU A 135 -9.35 23.96 -23.01
CA LEU A 135 -9.55 24.18 -24.45
C LEU A 135 -11.02 24.40 -24.82
N ASN A 136 -11.97 24.04 -23.95
CA ASN A 136 -13.42 24.03 -24.24
C ASN A 136 -13.79 23.11 -25.41
N ILE A 137 -13.09 21.99 -25.53
CA ILE A 137 -13.32 20.94 -26.52
C ILE A 137 -13.75 19.67 -25.79
N PRO A 138 -14.79 18.93 -26.23
CA PRO A 138 -15.19 17.68 -25.60
C PRO A 138 -14.08 16.62 -25.67
N VAL A 139 -13.99 15.78 -24.62
CA VAL A 139 -12.94 14.75 -24.47
C VAL A 139 -12.83 13.84 -25.70
N ARG A 140 -13.96 13.40 -26.28
CA ARG A 140 -13.97 12.52 -27.46
C ARG A 140 -13.27 13.15 -28.69
N GLN A 141 -13.40 14.46 -28.88
CA GLN A 141 -12.72 15.15 -29.98
C GLN A 141 -11.22 15.28 -29.68
N LEU A 142 -10.84 15.54 -28.43
CA LEU A 142 -9.44 15.56 -28.03
C LEU A 142 -8.76 14.19 -28.19
N GLU A 143 -9.45 13.09 -27.86
CA GLU A 143 -8.95 11.73 -28.07
C GLU A 143 -8.68 11.44 -29.55
N LYS A 144 -9.59 11.84 -30.45
CA LYS A 144 -9.38 11.70 -31.90
C LYS A 144 -8.11 12.40 -32.39
N VAL A 145 -7.85 13.61 -31.88
CA VAL A 145 -6.63 14.36 -32.22
C VAL A 145 -5.39 13.67 -31.67
N VAL A 146 -5.38 13.31 -30.37
CA VAL A 146 -4.22 12.71 -29.69
C VAL A 146 -3.83 11.36 -30.31
N TYR A 147 -4.82 10.51 -30.60
CA TYR A 147 -4.62 9.16 -31.13
C TYR A 147 -4.66 9.10 -32.67
N PHE A 148 -4.58 10.25 -33.34
CA PHE A 148 -4.48 10.33 -34.80
C PHE A 148 -5.63 9.64 -35.57
N GLU A 149 -6.84 9.60 -34.99
CA GLU A 149 -8.04 9.07 -35.64
C GLU A 149 -8.67 10.09 -36.61
N GLY A 150 -8.39 11.39 -36.41
CA GLY A 150 -8.80 12.47 -37.31
C GLY A 150 -8.96 13.83 -36.64
N GLY A 151 -8.90 14.88 -37.46
CA GLY A 151 -9.12 16.27 -37.05
C GLY A 151 -7.91 17.00 -36.48
N SER A 152 -7.95 18.33 -36.58
CA SER A 152 -6.92 19.25 -36.06
C SER A 152 -7.54 20.28 -35.11
N ILE A 153 -6.73 20.89 -34.26
CA ILE A 153 -7.17 22.02 -33.42
C ILE A 153 -6.55 23.29 -34.00
N LYS A 154 -7.39 24.30 -34.27
CA LYS A 154 -6.92 25.64 -34.69
C LYS A 154 -7.40 26.70 -33.70
N ILE A 155 -6.64 27.78 -33.61
CA ILE A 155 -7.05 28.95 -32.81
C ILE A 155 -7.74 29.95 -33.75
N LYS A 156 -8.97 30.33 -33.41
CA LYS A 156 -9.65 31.43 -34.08
C LYS A 156 -9.00 32.75 -33.69
N GLU A 157 -8.36 33.43 -34.65
CA GLU A 157 -7.68 34.73 -34.44
C GLU A 157 -8.59 35.79 -33.80
N LYS A 158 -9.89 35.76 -34.10
CA LYS A 158 -10.87 36.75 -33.61
C LYS A 158 -11.28 36.55 -32.15
N THR A 159 -11.23 35.32 -31.62
CA THR A 159 -11.75 34.99 -30.27
C THR A 159 -10.70 34.39 -29.33
N GLY A 160 -9.54 33.97 -29.87
CA GLY A 160 -8.54 33.20 -29.13
C GLY A 160 -9.14 31.92 -28.53
N GLU A 161 -10.08 31.30 -29.24
CA GLU A 161 -10.67 30.01 -28.86
C GLU A 161 -10.13 28.91 -29.73
N ALA A 162 -9.76 27.81 -29.08
CA ALA A 162 -9.44 26.56 -29.73
C ALA A 162 -10.74 25.96 -30.30
N VAL A 163 -10.72 25.65 -31.59
CA VAL A 163 -11.83 25.00 -32.29
C VAL A 163 -11.31 23.74 -32.95
N PHE A 164 -12.13 22.70 -32.93
CA PHE A 164 -11.87 21.44 -33.59
C PHE A 164 -12.31 21.55 -35.05
N ASP A 165 -11.39 21.34 -35.97
CA ASP A 165 -11.62 21.39 -37.41
C ASP A 165 -11.56 19.95 -37.98
N GLU A 166 -12.68 19.49 -38.56
CA GLU A 166 -12.81 18.16 -39.19
C GLU A 166 -12.38 18.17 -40.69
N GLU A 167 -12.27 19.34 -41.32
CA GLU A 167 -12.15 19.50 -42.79
C GLU A 167 -10.73 19.27 -43.35
N ASP A 168 -9.69 19.13 -42.53
CA ASP A 168 -8.30 19.05 -43.01
C ASP A 168 -7.91 17.69 -43.65
N ASP A 169 -8.77 16.67 -43.56
CA ASP A 169 -8.46 15.29 -43.99
C ASP A 169 -8.97 14.94 -45.42
N GLU A 170 -9.90 15.69 -46.01
CA GLU A 170 -10.41 15.40 -47.37
C GLU A 170 -9.38 15.67 -48.48
N LEU A 171 -8.37 16.51 -48.21
CA LEU A 171 -7.36 16.90 -49.21
C LEU A 171 -6.21 15.90 -49.39
N VAL A 172 -6.10 14.85 -48.55
CA VAL A 172 -5.06 13.81 -48.70
C VAL A 172 -5.54 12.63 -49.54
N ILE A 173 -6.86 12.48 -49.70
CA ILE A 173 -7.46 11.41 -50.51
C ILE A 173 -7.65 11.88 -51.98
N SER A 174 -7.76 13.19 -52.22
CA SER A 174 -8.14 13.74 -53.53
C SER A 174 -7.04 13.83 -54.59
N GLU A 175 -5.76 13.55 -54.28
CA GLU A 175 -4.70 13.51 -55.30
C GLU A 175 -4.41 12.09 -55.85
N GLN A 176 -5.13 11.05 -55.39
CA GLN A 176 -5.03 9.69 -55.95
C GLN A 176 -6.39 9.01 -56.12
N THR A 177 -7.41 9.73 -56.59
CA THR A 177 -8.67 9.09 -57.02
C THR A 177 -8.96 9.39 -58.48
N ASP A 178 -8.28 8.66 -59.37
CA ASP A 178 -8.91 8.30 -60.64
C ASP A 178 -9.78 7.06 -60.41
N SER A 179 -11.10 7.31 -60.46
CA SER A 179 -12.20 6.37 -60.68
C SER A 179 -12.24 5.07 -59.86
N THR A 180 -13.14 5.02 -58.87
CA THR A 180 -14.26 4.04 -58.87
C THR A 180 -15.23 4.35 -57.73
N GLN A 181 -16.49 4.59 -58.10
CA GLN A 181 -17.59 4.72 -57.14
C GLN A 181 -17.99 3.34 -56.59
N SER A 182 -18.06 3.16 -55.27
CA SER A 182 -19.21 2.47 -54.63
C SER A 182 -19.25 2.60 -53.11
N SER A 183 -20.29 3.30 -52.66
CA SER A 183 -21.16 3.06 -51.49
C SER A 183 -20.57 2.62 -50.15
N ASN A 184 -20.58 3.57 -49.21
CA ASN A 184 -21.13 3.49 -47.85
C ASN A 184 -21.17 2.10 -47.16
N LYS A 185 -20.26 1.90 -46.19
CA LYS A 185 -20.58 1.38 -44.85
C LYS A 185 -19.39 1.52 -43.90
N SER A 186 -19.59 2.29 -42.83
CA SER A 186 -18.73 2.32 -41.64
C SER A 186 -18.68 0.95 -40.98
N LYS A 187 -17.51 0.31 -40.99
CA LYS A 187 -17.19 -0.83 -40.10
C LYS A 187 -15.73 -0.74 -39.68
N HIS A 188 -15.54 -0.92 -38.38
CA HIS A 188 -14.28 -1.03 -37.67
C HIS A 188 -13.24 -1.84 -38.46
N ILE A 189 -12.12 -1.21 -38.81
CA ILE A 189 -10.92 -1.90 -39.26
C ILE A 189 -10.27 -2.42 -37.98
N TYR A 190 -10.60 -3.65 -37.58
CA TYR A 190 -9.80 -4.60 -36.81
C TYR A 190 -10.74 -5.73 -36.35
N ASP A 191 -11.09 -6.59 -37.29
CA ASP A 191 -11.45 -7.98 -36.99
C ASP A 191 -11.17 -8.81 -38.24
N GLY A 192 -10.23 -9.75 -38.12
CA GLY A 192 -9.97 -10.79 -39.11
C GLY A 192 -9.15 -10.36 -40.32
N VAL A 193 -7.82 -10.40 -40.19
CA VAL A 193 -6.96 -10.73 -41.34
C VAL A 193 -7.21 -12.21 -41.67
N SER A 194 -8.31 -12.45 -42.38
CA SER A 194 -8.53 -13.65 -43.16
C SER A 194 -7.65 -13.58 -44.40
N LYS A 195 -7.03 -14.71 -44.75
CA LYS A 195 -6.09 -14.99 -45.85
C LYS A 195 -6.61 -14.65 -47.28
N LYS A 196 -7.14 -13.46 -47.54
CA LYS A 196 -7.59 -13.03 -48.87
C LYS A 196 -7.32 -11.54 -49.10
N ALA A 197 -6.05 -11.16 -49.15
CA ALA A 197 -5.58 -9.89 -49.74
C ALA A 197 -4.07 -9.94 -50.07
N LEU A 198 -3.57 -11.11 -50.46
CA LEU A 198 -2.23 -11.29 -51.04
C LEU A 198 -2.44 -11.55 -52.53
N ASP A 199 -2.84 -10.51 -53.26
CA ASP A 199 -2.79 -10.48 -54.72
C ASP A 199 -2.67 -9.01 -55.14
N ASN A 200 -1.52 -8.42 -54.85
CA ASN A 200 -1.07 -7.19 -55.49
C ASN A 200 0.42 -7.36 -55.81
N ASN A 201 0.70 -7.75 -57.06
CA ASN A 201 2.02 -8.04 -57.64
C ASN A 201 3.00 -6.84 -57.66
N GLU A 202 2.66 -5.74 -57.00
CA GLU A 202 3.50 -4.53 -56.92
C GLU A 202 4.26 -4.46 -55.59
N ILE A 203 3.74 -5.03 -54.50
CA ILE A 203 4.41 -5.04 -53.18
C ILE A 203 5.51 -6.10 -53.15
N ALA A 204 5.33 -7.22 -53.85
CA ALA A 204 6.36 -8.26 -54.00
C ALA A 204 7.61 -7.74 -54.73
N LYS A 205 7.44 -6.91 -55.77
CA LYS A 205 8.57 -6.32 -56.52
C LYS A 205 9.37 -5.29 -55.72
N ILE A 206 8.72 -4.59 -54.80
CA ILE A 206 9.39 -3.63 -53.90
C ILE A 206 10.12 -4.40 -52.79
N LEU A 207 9.55 -5.50 -52.27
CA LEU A 207 10.21 -6.36 -51.28
C LEU A 207 11.40 -7.14 -51.87
N ASP A 208 11.30 -7.63 -53.11
CA ASP A 208 12.39 -8.35 -53.80
C ASP A 208 13.60 -7.45 -54.06
N HIS A 209 13.39 -6.16 -54.28
CA HIS A 209 14.48 -5.20 -54.48
C HIS A 209 15.21 -4.82 -53.16
N PHE A 210 14.58 -5.08 -52.01
CA PHE A 210 15.17 -4.85 -50.68
C PHE A 210 15.85 -6.10 -50.08
N MET A 211 15.65 -7.28 -50.68
CA MET A 211 16.15 -8.58 -50.17
C MET A 211 17.34 -9.15 -50.96
N LEU A 212 17.91 -8.39 -51.91
CA LEU A 212 19.08 -8.79 -52.71
C LEU A 212 20.41 -8.19 -52.21
N GLU A 213 20.62 -8.16 -50.90
CA GLU A 213 21.96 -8.08 -50.29
C GLU A 213 22.02 -9.04 -49.11
N ASN A 214 22.14 -10.34 -49.41
CA ASN A 214 23.03 -11.30 -48.76
C ASN A 214 22.68 -12.73 -49.22
N ASP A 215 23.56 -13.28 -50.05
CA ASP A 215 23.52 -14.65 -50.56
C ASP A 215 23.75 -15.70 -49.45
N GLY A 216 23.08 -16.84 -49.60
CA GLY A 216 23.68 -18.15 -49.37
C GLY A 216 23.06 -19.00 -48.25
N GLU A 217 22.15 -19.91 -48.60
CA GLU A 217 22.45 -21.36 -48.65
C GLU A 217 21.23 -22.15 -49.18
N ILE A 218 21.53 -23.06 -50.10
CA ILE A 218 20.64 -23.89 -50.92
C ILE A 218 20.26 -25.14 -50.12
N PHE A 219 18.99 -25.60 -50.18
CA PHE A 219 18.65 -27.02 -50.43
C PHE A 219 17.16 -27.20 -50.80
N ASN A 220 16.97 -27.53 -52.09
CA ASN A 220 15.98 -28.36 -52.79
C ASN A 220 14.51 -28.44 -52.33
N ASP A 221 13.65 -27.89 -53.18
CA ASP A 221 12.29 -28.38 -53.46
C ASP A 221 12.35 -29.59 -54.40
N ASP A 222 11.77 -30.71 -53.98
CA ASP A 222 11.20 -31.72 -54.88
C ASP A 222 10.12 -32.47 -54.08
N GLU A 223 8.85 -32.14 -54.31
CA GLU A 223 7.79 -33.09 -54.66
C GLU A 223 6.45 -32.36 -54.76
N LEU A 224 6.16 -31.98 -56.00
CA LEU A 224 4.90 -31.42 -56.46
C LEU A 224 3.84 -32.53 -56.53
N ALA A 225 2.66 -32.22 -55.99
CA ALA A 225 1.34 -32.62 -56.48
C ALA A 225 1.12 -34.07 -56.95
N ASN A 226 0.31 -34.81 -56.18
CA ASN A 226 -0.65 -35.75 -56.77
C ASN A 226 -1.75 -36.07 -55.76
N THR A 227 -2.97 -35.57 -56.02
CA THR A 227 -4.25 -36.32 -56.07
C THR A 227 -5.43 -35.41 -55.72
N LEU A 228 -5.95 -34.79 -56.77
CA LEU A 228 -7.39 -34.55 -56.90
C LEU A 228 -8.11 -35.91 -56.86
N ASN A 229 -9.14 -36.07 -56.03
CA ASN A 229 -10.51 -36.25 -56.52
C ASN A 229 -11.48 -36.82 -55.48
N SER A 230 -12.73 -36.43 -55.72
CA SER A 230 -14.01 -37.07 -55.36
C SER A 230 -14.66 -36.71 -54.01
N SER A 231 -15.68 -35.89 -54.22
CA SER A 231 -16.80 -35.48 -53.40
C SER A 231 -17.77 -36.60 -53.02
N SER A 232 -18.65 -36.26 -52.05
CA SER A 232 -20.04 -36.72 -51.83
C SER A 232 -20.23 -38.18 -51.37
N SER A 233 -21.11 -38.55 -50.44
CA SER A 233 -22.39 -37.97 -49.96
C SER A 233 -23.00 -38.90 -48.89
N VAL A 234 -23.73 -38.32 -47.90
CA VAL A 234 -25.05 -38.78 -47.35
C VAL A 234 -24.99 -40.09 -46.49
N GLU A 235 -25.43 -40.16 -45.23
CA GLU A 235 -26.81 -40.12 -44.68
C GLU A 235 -26.83 -39.95 -43.14
N GLU A 236 -27.90 -39.32 -42.64
CA GLU A 236 -28.35 -39.33 -41.24
C GLU A 236 -29.39 -40.44 -40.98
N ASN A 237 -29.62 -40.76 -39.69
CA ASN A 237 -30.69 -41.56 -39.02
C ASN A 237 -30.27 -42.98 -38.58
N THR A 238 -30.55 -43.51 -37.38
CA THR A 238 -31.53 -43.22 -36.30
C THR A 238 -31.22 -44.00 -35.00
N ASN A 239 -31.64 -43.41 -33.86
CA ASN A 239 -32.26 -44.00 -32.64
C ASN A 239 -31.53 -44.91 -31.60
N LYS A 240 -31.53 -44.38 -30.36
CA LYS A 240 -31.86 -44.98 -29.02
C LYS A 240 -31.00 -46.17 -28.53
N SER A 241 -30.38 -46.19 -27.34
CA SER A 241 -30.92 -45.93 -25.99
C SER A 241 -29.81 -46.09 -24.92
N ASN A 242 -29.95 -45.37 -23.80
CA ASN A 242 -29.48 -45.58 -22.40
C ASN A 242 -28.50 -46.76 -22.16
N GLU A 243 -27.37 -46.69 -21.46
CA GLU A 243 -27.03 -46.02 -20.19
C GLU A 243 -25.51 -46.22 -19.92
N SER A 244 -24.95 -45.55 -18.91
CA SER A 244 -23.59 -45.69 -18.32
C SER A 244 -22.48 -44.76 -18.83
N ASN A 245 -22.41 -43.57 -18.23
CA ASN A 245 -21.20 -42.75 -18.24
C ASN A 245 -20.18 -43.33 -17.24
N PHE A 246 -19.35 -44.24 -17.74
CA PHE A 246 -18.02 -44.53 -17.22
C PHE A 246 -17.06 -44.34 -18.41
N PHE A 247 -16.38 -43.20 -18.49
CA PHE A 247 -15.29 -43.03 -19.45
C PHE A 247 -13.98 -43.46 -18.80
N ASN A 248 -13.60 -44.70 -19.08
CA ASN A 248 -12.21 -45.10 -19.28
C ASN A 248 -12.08 -45.46 -20.76
N LEU A 249 -11.11 -44.86 -21.44
CA LEU A 249 -10.49 -45.45 -22.63
C LEU A 249 -9.06 -44.92 -22.73
N ASP A 250 -8.16 -45.85 -22.43
CA ASP A 250 -6.83 -46.08 -23.00
C ASP A 250 -6.58 -45.26 -24.29
N ILE A 251 -5.67 -44.29 -24.28
CA ILE A 251 -4.26 -44.40 -24.64
C ILE A 251 -4.05 -45.09 -26.01
N ASP A 252 -4.07 -44.28 -27.06
CA ASP A 252 -3.32 -44.54 -28.29
C ASP A 252 -2.07 -43.66 -28.32
N LEU A 253 -0.93 -44.33 -28.20
CA LEU A 253 0.42 -43.82 -28.33
C LEU A 253 0.70 -43.48 -29.79
N ASN A 254 0.64 -42.19 -30.17
CA ASN A 254 1.44 -41.60 -31.26
C ASN A 254 1.14 -40.09 -31.46
N ASN A 255 1.12 -39.30 -30.38
CA ASN A 255 1.22 -37.83 -30.46
C ASN A 255 1.63 -37.25 -29.09
N PHE A 256 2.77 -37.71 -28.57
CA PHE A 256 3.44 -37.10 -27.42
C PHE A 256 4.76 -36.49 -27.91
N ILE A 257 4.73 -35.20 -28.24
CA ILE A 257 5.93 -34.37 -28.35
C ILE A 257 6.11 -33.74 -26.95
N PRO A 258 7.25 -33.95 -26.27
CA PRO A 258 7.46 -33.41 -24.92
C PRO A 258 7.49 -31.87 -24.95
N PRO A 259 7.09 -31.20 -23.84
CA PRO A 259 7.36 -29.77 -23.70
C PRO A 259 8.86 -29.62 -23.42
N ASP A 260 9.63 -29.28 -24.45
CA ASP A 260 11.03 -28.92 -24.26
C ASP A 260 11.15 -27.59 -23.51
N PRO A 261 12.23 -27.44 -22.71
CA PRO A 261 12.37 -26.42 -21.69
C PRO A 261 12.55 -25.04 -22.34
N LEU A 262 11.90 -24.03 -21.75
CA LEU A 262 12.11 -22.62 -22.08
C LEU A 262 13.56 -22.22 -21.75
N GLU A 263 14.45 -22.34 -22.72
CA GLU A 263 15.70 -21.60 -22.76
C GLU A 263 15.43 -20.11 -23.07
N PRO A 264 16.20 -19.19 -22.49
CA PRO A 264 16.09 -17.77 -22.75
C PRO A 264 16.55 -17.48 -24.18
N LEU A 265 15.70 -16.78 -24.96
CA LEU A 265 16.06 -16.25 -26.28
C LEU A 265 17.24 -15.28 -26.14
N LEU A 266 18.45 -15.84 -26.28
CA LEU A 266 19.68 -15.16 -26.60
C LEU A 266 19.50 -14.44 -27.93
N GLY A 267 19.91 -13.18 -27.97
CA GLY A 267 19.85 -12.35 -29.17
C GLY A 267 20.68 -12.92 -30.32
N PRO A 268 20.45 -12.46 -31.56
CA PRO A 268 21.22 -12.93 -32.70
C PRO A 268 22.72 -12.65 -32.49
N ASN A 269 23.51 -13.64 -32.87
CA ASN A 269 24.96 -13.64 -32.86
C ASN A 269 25.52 -12.37 -33.51
N VAL A 270 26.30 -11.65 -32.71
CA VAL A 270 27.24 -10.63 -33.15
C VAL A 270 28.56 -11.38 -33.40
N ASP A 271 28.78 -11.78 -34.63
CA ASP A 271 30.11 -12.13 -35.15
C ASP A 271 30.16 -11.63 -36.60
N GLN A 272 30.27 -10.30 -36.72
CA GLN A 272 30.80 -9.49 -37.84
C GLN A 272 30.47 -8.03 -37.53
N VAL A 273 31.07 -7.50 -36.47
CA VAL A 273 31.20 -6.05 -36.31
C VAL A 273 32.60 -5.74 -36.78
N GLU A 274 32.70 -5.23 -38.01
CA GLU A 274 33.91 -4.53 -38.41
C GLU A 274 34.11 -3.34 -37.47
N ASP A 275 35.32 -3.27 -36.92
CA ASP A 275 35.81 -2.20 -36.06
C ASP A 275 35.74 -0.86 -36.80
N LEU A 276 34.65 -0.13 -36.63
CA LEU A 276 34.58 1.29 -36.94
C LEU A 276 34.73 2.08 -35.64
N ASN A 277 35.97 2.52 -35.42
CA ASN A 277 36.36 3.49 -34.40
C ASN A 277 35.47 4.75 -34.49
N TRP A 278 34.55 4.91 -33.54
CA TRP A 278 33.84 6.18 -33.34
C TRP A 278 34.76 7.14 -32.59
N GLY A 279 35.57 7.85 -33.38
CA GLY A 279 36.16 9.12 -32.96
C GLY A 279 35.06 10.11 -32.57
N GLU A 280 35.41 10.93 -31.59
CA GLU A 280 34.63 12.01 -30.99
C GLU A 280 33.82 12.80 -32.03
N ALA A 281 32.49 12.73 -31.94
CA ALA A 281 31.61 13.69 -32.59
C ALA A 281 30.55 14.14 -31.58
N THR A 282 30.94 15.11 -30.75
CA THR A 282 29.99 16.02 -30.10
C THR A 282 29.30 16.84 -31.19
N LEU A 283 28.24 16.30 -31.78
CA LEU A 283 27.33 17.07 -32.61
C LEU A 283 26.34 17.77 -31.68
N SER A 284 26.64 19.03 -31.39
CA SER A 284 25.68 19.99 -30.87
C SER A 284 24.44 19.96 -31.76
N TRP A 285 23.31 19.68 -31.14
CA TRP A 285 22.00 19.71 -31.76
C TRP A 285 21.70 21.13 -32.27
N ASP A 286 21.77 21.34 -33.58
CA ASP A 286 21.28 22.55 -34.24
C ASP A 286 19.83 22.32 -34.71
N PRO A 287 18.85 23.09 -34.20
CA PRO A 287 17.44 23.00 -34.60
C PRO A 287 17.21 23.28 -36.10
N ASP A 288 18.17 23.95 -36.75
CA ASP A 288 17.98 24.52 -38.08
C ASP A 288 18.23 23.53 -39.22
N MET A 289 18.84 22.36 -38.97
CA MET A 289 19.08 21.36 -40.03
C MET A 289 17.81 20.59 -40.44
N ALA A 290 16.76 20.61 -39.62
CA ALA A 290 15.45 20.03 -39.94
C ALA A 290 14.56 20.94 -40.82
N LEU A 291 14.99 22.17 -41.11
CA LEU A 291 14.21 23.19 -41.84
C LEU A 291 14.33 23.12 -43.37
N LYS A 292 15.04 22.15 -43.93
CA LYS A 292 15.23 22.03 -45.39
C LYS A 292 14.42 20.89 -45.99
N TRP A 293 13.10 20.95 -45.83
CA TRP A 293 12.16 20.38 -46.81
C TRP A 293 11.42 21.54 -47.49
N GLU A 294 11.56 21.59 -48.80
CA GLU A 294 11.06 22.66 -49.67
C GLU A 294 9.53 22.64 -49.73
N ASN A 295 8.94 23.82 -49.50
CA ASN A 295 7.57 24.21 -49.87
C ASN A 295 6.42 23.28 -49.39
N GLY A 296 6.06 23.42 -48.11
CA GLY A 296 4.76 22.96 -47.60
C GLY A 296 4.69 23.15 -46.09
N GLU A 297 3.69 23.86 -45.60
CA GLU A 297 3.44 24.06 -44.17
C GLU A 297 3.55 22.73 -43.41
N HIS A 298 4.47 22.61 -42.44
CA HIS A 298 4.48 21.47 -41.53
C HIS A 298 3.15 21.42 -40.78
N LYS A 299 2.21 20.57 -41.24
CA LYS A 299 0.94 20.35 -40.55
C LYS A 299 1.23 19.72 -39.20
N LEU A 300 0.96 20.49 -38.15
CA LEU A 300 1.14 20.07 -36.76
C LEU A 300 0.03 19.09 -36.39
N GLN A 301 0.41 17.92 -35.88
CA GLN A 301 -0.53 16.84 -35.59
C GLN A 301 -0.40 16.31 -34.17
N GLY A 302 -1.50 15.73 -33.68
CA GLY A 302 -1.56 15.10 -32.37
C GLY A 302 -1.26 16.04 -31.21
N ALA A 303 -0.50 15.53 -30.24
CA ALA A 303 -0.08 16.27 -29.05
C ALA A 303 0.75 17.52 -29.36
N GLU A 304 1.50 17.55 -30.48
CA GLU A 304 2.29 18.73 -30.89
C GLU A 304 1.39 19.91 -31.27
N ASN A 305 0.26 19.63 -31.92
CA ASN A 305 -0.75 20.65 -32.21
C ASN A 305 -1.32 21.21 -30.89
N ILE A 306 -1.70 20.33 -29.96
CA ILE A 306 -2.26 20.73 -28.66
C ILE A 306 -1.25 21.58 -27.88
N LEU A 307 0.04 21.25 -27.92
CA LEU A 307 1.11 22.02 -27.26
C LEU A 307 1.15 23.46 -27.75
N LYS A 308 1.24 23.65 -29.07
CA LYS A 308 1.28 24.99 -29.67
C LYS A 308 0.00 25.79 -29.38
N VAL A 309 -1.14 25.12 -29.37
CA VAL A 309 -2.41 25.76 -28.99
C VAL A 309 -2.39 26.20 -27.53
N LEU A 310 -1.89 25.37 -26.60
CA LEU A 310 -1.80 25.72 -25.19
C LEU A 310 -0.80 26.85 -24.91
N GLU A 311 0.32 26.89 -25.62
CA GLU A 311 1.33 27.95 -25.51
C GLU A 311 0.80 29.31 -26.00
N ALA A 312 -0.05 29.31 -27.02
CA ALA A 312 -0.66 30.52 -27.56
C ALA A 312 -1.79 31.11 -26.68
N ILE A 313 -2.29 30.37 -25.68
CA ILE A 313 -3.38 30.85 -24.80
C ILE A 313 -2.85 31.81 -23.74
N ASN A 314 -3.27 33.07 -23.83
CA ASN A 314 -3.06 34.05 -22.76
C ASN A 314 -4.13 33.90 -21.66
N LEU A 315 -3.75 33.34 -20.50
CA LEU A 315 -4.64 33.07 -19.38
C LEU A 315 -5.37 34.32 -18.86
N LYS A 316 -4.66 35.46 -18.75
CA LYS A 316 -5.21 36.69 -18.17
C LYS A 316 -6.31 37.29 -19.05
N SER A 317 -6.09 37.34 -20.36
CA SER A 317 -7.11 37.81 -21.30
C SER A 317 -8.31 36.86 -21.31
N LYS A 318 -8.08 35.54 -21.26
CA LYS A 318 -9.16 34.55 -21.28
C LYS A 318 -10.06 34.64 -20.05
N ILE A 319 -9.51 34.76 -18.86
CA ILE A 319 -10.29 34.94 -17.62
C ILE A 319 -11.16 36.20 -17.70
N LYS A 320 -10.62 37.31 -18.25
CA LYS A 320 -11.39 38.55 -18.44
C LYS A 320 -12.56 38.36 -19.40
N THR A 321 -12.34 37.69 -20.54
CA THR A 321 -13.41 37.40 -21.52
C THR A 321 -14.49 36.47 -20.96
N LEU A 322 -14.12 35.47 -20.17
CA LEU A 322 -15.08 34.54 -19.57
C LEU A 322 -15.91 35.21 -18.47
N ARG A 323 -15.32 36.14 -17.70
CA ARG A 323 -16.05 36.92 -16.69
C ARG A 323 -17.07 37.87 -17.32
N SER A 324 -16.76 38.52 -18.45
CA SER A 324 -17.75 39.35 -19.15
C SER A 324 -18.91 38.50 -19.69
N GLY A 325 -18.65 37.28 -20.15
CA GLY A 325 -19.67 36.36 -20.67
C GLY A 325 -20.59 35.72 -19.63
N LEU A 326 -20.44 36.00 -18.32
CA LEU A 326 -21.29 35.43 -17.27
C LEU A 326 -22.70 36.05 -17.24
N TYR A 327 -22.89 37.27 -17.71
CA TYR A 327 -24.21 37.93 -17.66
C TYR A 327 -25.13 37.53 -18.82
N ASP A 328 -24.56 37.08 -19.95
CA ASP A 328 -25.28 36.86 -21.20
C ASP A 328 -25.79 35.42 -21.38
N ASN A 329 -25.33 34.48 -20.55
CA ASN A 329 -25.51 33.04 -20.79
C ASN A 329 -26.56 32.37 -19.88
N PRO A 330 -27.27 31.33 -20.37
CA PRO A 330 -28.23 30.55 -19.57
C PRO A 330 -27.54 29.69 -18.49
N GLN A 331 -28.27 29.35 -17.42
CA GLN A 331 -27.75 28.68 -16.22
C GLN A 331 -26.88 27.43 -16.47
N SER A 332 -27.22 26.57 -17.43
CA SER A 332 -26.44 25.36 -17.75
C SER A 332 -25.07 25.67 -18.38
N LYS A 333 -24.94 26.78 -19.12
CA LYS A 333 -23.67 27.26 -19.65
C LYS A 333 -22.87 28.00 -18.57
N LEU A 334 -23.53 28.67 -17.63
CA LEU A 334 -22.87 29.35 -16.51
C LEU A 334 -22.05 28.39 -15.66
N ASP A 335 -22.60 27.22 -15.31
CA ASP A 335 -21.86 26.22 -14.53
C ASP A 335 -20.58 25.76 -15.23
N LYS A 336 -20.62 25.57 -16.56
CA LYS A 336 -19.45 25.20 -17.36
C LYS A 336 -18.40 26.32 -17.38
N ILE A 337 -18.84 27.56 -17.58
CA ILE A 337 -17.97 28.74 -17.59
C ILE A 337 -17.33 28.95 -16.21
N LEU A 338 -18.10 28.82 -15.12
CA LEU A 338 -17.59 28.93 -13.75
C LEU A 338 -16.55 27.86 -13.43
N ARG A 339 -16.78 26.59 -13.81
CA ARG A 339 -15.78 25.52 -13.67
C ARG A 339 -14.49 25.86 -14.43
N ARG A 340 -14.62 26.36 -15.65
CA ARG A 340 -13.47 26.77 -16.48
C ARG A 340 -12.70 27.94 -15.86
N ILE A 341 -13.39 28.99 -15.40
CA ILE A 341 -12.77 30.13 -14.71
C ILE A 341 -11.98 29.66 -13.48
N ARG A 342 -12.58 28.79 -12.63
CA ARG A 342 -11.89 28.27 -11.43
C ARG A 342 -10.57 27.57 -11.77
N ILE A 343 -10.56 26.76 -12.83
CA ILE A 343 -9.34 26.06 -13.27
C ILE A 343 -8.30 27.05 -13.79
N LEU A 344 -8.69 27.99 -14.66
CA LEU A 344 -7.77 29.00 -15.22
C LEU A 344 -7.20 29.93 -14.13
N GLU A 345 -8.01 30.33 -13.15
CA GLU A 345 -7.55 31.08 -11.97
C GLU A 345 -6.61 30.24 -11.09
N GLY A 346 -6.85 28.93 -10.99
CA GLY A 346 -5.93 27.98 -10.36
C GLY A 346 -4.56 27.98 -11.03
N PHE A 347 -4.50 27.90 -12.37
CA PHE A 347 -3.26 28.01 -13.12
C PHE A 347 -2.56 29.36 -12.90
N LEU A 348 -3.31 30.46 -12.97
CA LEU A 348 -2.76 31.80 -12.81
C LEU A 348 -2.20 32.05 -11.40
N SER A 349 -2.92 31.61 -10.36
CA SER A 349 -2.50 31.79 -8.95
C SER A 349 -1.33 30.90 -8.54
N SER A 350 -1.18 29.74 -9.18
CA SER A 350 -0.09 28.79 -8.90
C SER A 350 1.18 29.03 -9.74
N GLU A 351 1.13 29.96 -10.69
CA GLU A 351 2.17 30.26 -11.69
C GLU A 351 2.52 29.02 -12.54
N ILE A 352 1.49 28.25 -12.90
CA ILE A 352 1.63 27.03 -13.69
C ILE A 352 1.11 27.29 -15.10
N GLU A 353 1.86 26.85 -16.11
CA GLU A 353 1.43 26.94 -17.50
C GLU A 353 0.62 25.69 -17.91
N PRO A 354 -0.51 25.84 -18.63
CA PRO A 354 -1.27 24.72 -19.15
C PRO A 354 -0.48 23.78 -20.06
N ALA A 355 0.55 24.31 -20.75
CA ALA A 355 1.41 23.54 -21.65
C ALA A 355 2.14 22.38 -20.93
N TRP A 356 2.37 22.48 -19.60
CA TRP A 356 3.04 21.43 -18.83
C TRP A 356 2.18 20.16 -18.65
N MET A 357 0.93 20.15 -19.11
CA MET A 357 0.12 18.92 -19.24
C MET A 357 0.64 18.00 -20.36
N ILE A 358 1.51 18.51 -21.22
CA ILE A 358 2.14 17.78 -22.32
C ILE A 358 3.61 17.56 -21.98
N LEU A 359 4.03 16.31 -22.11
CA LEU A 359 5.37 15.84 -21.78
C LEU A 359 6.27 15.97 -23.01
N THR A 360 7.25 16.85 -22.93
CA THR A 360 8.41 16.87 -23.84
C THR A 360 9.58 16.08 -23.28
N VAL A 361 9.67 16.03 -21.94
CA VAL A 361 10.69 15.30 -21.20
C VAL A 361 9.98 14.36 -20.23
N LEU A 362 10.25 13.06 -20.34
CA LEU A 362 9.68 12.05 -19.46
C LEU A 362 10.65 11.75 -18.31
N PRO A 363 10.28 11.95 -17.03
CA PRO A 363 11.09 11.55 -15.90
C PRO A 363 11.16 10.02 -15.78
N VAL A 364 12.34 9.50 -15.49
CA VAL A 364 12.59 8.09 -15.22
C VAL A 364 12.84 7.88 -13.73
N LEU A 365 12.12 6.91 -13.16
CA LEU A 365 12.26 6.54 -11.76
C LEU A 365 13.70 6.13 -11.40
N PRO A 366 14.16 6.41 -10.18
CA PRO A 366 15.44 5.91 -9.69
C PRO A 366 15.57 4.40 -9.82
N ALA A 367 16.73 3.91 -10.25
CA ALA A 367 16.99 2.49 -10.48
C ALA A 367 16.72 1.61 -9.23
N GLY A 368 16.95 2.15 -8.02
CA GLY A 368 16.69 1.43 -6.78
C GLY A 368 15.21 1.20 -6.45
N LEU A 369 14.28 1.90 -7.12
CA LEU A 369 12.84 1.66 -7.01
C LEU A 369 12.31 0.66 -8.06
N ARG A 370 13.13 0.32 -9.06
CA ARG A 370 12.83 -0.61 -10.15
C ARG A 370 13.96 -1.65 -10.29
N PRO A 371 14.17 -2.48 -9.25
CA PRO A 371 15.31 -3.36 -9.17
C PRO A 371 15.26 -4.46 -10.24
N VAL A 372 16.45 -4.95 -10.58
CA VAL A 372 16.64 -6.25 -11.22
C VAL A 372 17.35 -7.11 -10.18
N PHE A 373 16.81 -8.29 -9.92
CA PHE A 373 17.35 -9.20 -8.91
C PHE A 373 17.51 -10.61 -9.47
N GLU A 374 18.57 -11.24 -9.03
CA GLU A 374 18.86 -12.65 -9.29
C GLU A 374 18.06 -13.49 -8.30
N LEU A 375 17.32 -14.47 -8.82
CA LEU A 375 16.67 -15.50 -8.03
C LEU A 375 17.72 -16.54 -7.58
N PRO A 376 17.47 -17.31 -6.51
CA PRO A 376 18.34 -18.42 -6.11
C PRO A 376 18.60 -19.46 -7.21
N THR A 377 17.77 -19.47 -8.26
CA THR A 377 17.89 -20.34 -9.44
C THR A 377 18.89 -19.83 -10.49
N GLY A 378 19.50 -18.65 -10.28
CA GLY A 378 20.37 -17.99 -11.27
C GLY A 378 19.61 -17.23 -12.37
N MET A 379 18.28 -17.23 -12.35
CA MET A 379 17.46 -16.44 -13.27
C MET A 379 17.35 -14.99 -12.79
N TYR A 380 17.36 -14.05 -13.72
CA TYR A 380 17.13 -12.64 -13.41
C TYR A 380 15.67 -12.28 -13.61
N THR A 381 15.12 -11.54 -12.66
CA THR A 381 13.80 -10.92 -12.79
C THR A 381 13.94 -9.42 -12.72
N SER A 382 13.23 -8.76 -13.65
CA SER A 382 13.21 -7.31 -13.78
C SER A 382 11.88 -6.78 -13.30
N SER A 383 11.89 -5.58 -12.73
CA SER A 383 10.67 -4.82 -12.48
C SER A 383 9.91 -4.53 -13.78
N GLU A 384 8.59 -4.68 -13.75
CA GLU A 384 7.68 -4.41 -14.88
C GLU A 384 7.84 -2.97 -15.44
N PHE A 385 8.23 -2.01 -14.60
CA PHE A 385 8.51 -0.64 -15.05
C PHE A 385 9.66 -0.54 -16.06
N ASN A 386 10.67 -1.42 -15.94
CA ASN A 386 11.78 -1.43 -16.90
C ASN A 386 11.30 -1.82 -18.29
N GLU A 387 10.27 -2.68 -18.41
CA GLU A 387 9.68 -3.05 -19.71
C GLU A 387 8.96 -1.86 -20.35
N HIS A 388 8.18 -1.11 -19.59
CA HIS A 388 7.55 0.13 -20.09
C HIS A 388 8.60 1.14 -20.59
N TYR A 389 9.64 1.40 -19.80
CA TYR A 389 10.70 2.32 -20.24
C TYR A 389 11.46 1.80 -21.46
N ARG A 390 11.74 0.48 -21.52
CA ARG A 390 12.39 -0.17 -22.67
C ARG A 390 11.60 0.07 -23.95
N LEU A 391 10.28 -0.08 -23.91
CA LEU A 391 9.40 0.19 -25.05
C LEU A 391 9.44 1.65 -25.46
N ILE A 392 9.27 2.59 -24.51
CA ILE A 392 9.27 4.03 -24.80
C ILE A 392 10.58 4.45 -25.47
N ILE A 393 11.73 4.02 -24.93
CA ILE A 393 13.05 4.35 -25.50
C ILE A 393 13.19 3.74 -26.89
N THR A 394 12.76 2.50 -27.08
CA THR A 394 12.83 1.83 -28.40
C THR A 394 12.01 2.56 -29.45
N ARG A 395 10.76 2.95 -29.11
CA ARG A 395 9.87 3.71 -29.99
C ARG A 395 10.42 5.11 -30.28
N ASN A 396 10.92 5.80 -29.25
CA ASN A 396 11.50 7.13 -29.40
C ASN A 396 12.76 7.11 -30.29
N ASN A 397 13.65 6.13 -30.11
CA ASN A 397 14.84 5.95 -30.95
C ASN A 397 14.47 5.56 -32.39
N ARG A 398 13.45 4.71 -32.57
CA ARG A 398 12.92 4.36 -33.89
C ARG A 398 12.36 5.59 -34.60
N LEU A 399 11.59 6.43 -33.90
CA LEU A 399 11.07 7.69 -34.44
C LEU A 399 12.22 8.63 -34.86
N LYS A 400 13.28 8.74 -34.05
CA LYS A 400 14.48 9.52 -34.39
C LYS A 400 15.10 9.06 -35.71
N ARG A 401 15.28 7.74 -35.86
CA ARG A 401 15.83 7.13 -37.08
C ARG A 401 14.94 7.36 -38.29
N LEU A 402 13.62 7.27 -38.11
CA LEU A 402 12.64 7.52 -39.17
C LEU A 402 12.59 8.99 -39.59
N GLN A 403 12.87 9.95 -38.70
CA GLN A 403 12.97 11.36 -39.06
C GLN A 403 14.25 11.68 -39.83
N THR A 404 15.36 11.00 -39.51
CA THR A 404 16.63 11.17 -40.25
C THR A 404 16.60 10.54 -41.64
N LYS A 405 15.75 9.52 -41.84
CA LYS A 405 15.53 8.87 -43.13
C LYS A 405 14.31 9.53 -43.80
N ILE A 406 14.25 9.54 -45.13
CA ILE A 406 13.05 10.00 -45.84
C ILE A 406 11.98 8.89 -45.69
N ALA A 407 11.21 8.95 -44.61
CA ALA A 407 10.14 8.00 -44.32
C ALA A 407 8.77 8.54 -44.78
N PRO A 408 7.87 7.68 -45.29
CA PRO A 408 6.50 8.07 -45.59
C PRO A 408 5.76 8.62 -44.37
N PHE A 409 4.86 9.57 -44.61
CA PHE A 409 4.12 10.28 -43.56
C PHE A 409 3.32 9.35 -42.63
N PHE A 410 2.62 8.34 -43.18
CA PHE A 410 1.82 7.40 -42.39
C PHE A 410 2.66 6.62 -41.38
N LEU A 411 3.92 6.31 -41.73
CA LEU A 411 4.84 5.58 -40.88
C LEU A 411 5.26 6.41 -39.67
N LEU A 412 5.50 7.71 -39.89
CA LEU A 412 5.79 8.66 -38.81
C LEU A 412 4.58 8.84 -37.89
N GLN A 413 3.37 8.95 -38.45
CA GLN A 413 2.13 9.05 -37.67
C GLN A 413 1.88 7.82 -36.80
N ASN A 414 2.06 6.62 -37.36
CA ASN A 414 1.92 5.37 -36.61
C ASN A 414 2.96 5.26 -35.49
N GLU A 415 4.22 5.64 -35.72
CA GLU A 415 5.24 5.56 -34.67
C GLU A 415 4.98 6.60 -33.55
N LYS A 416 4.46 7.79 -33.88
CA LYS A 416 3.99 8.79 -32.90
C LYS A 416 2.84 8.25 -32.05
N LEU A 417 1.86 7.58 -32.67
CA LEU A 417 0.75 6.92 -31.97
C LEU A 417 1.25 5.85 -31.00
N LEU A 418 2.16 4.98 -31.46
CA LEU A 418 2.73 3.93 -30.62
C LEU A 418 3.54 4.48 -29.45
N LEU A 419 4.24 5.61 -29.64
CA LEU A 419 4.94 6.30 -28.55
C LEU A 419 3.95 6.89 -27.53
N GLN A 420 2.85 7.53 -27.97
CA GLN A 420 1.80 8.02 -27.09
C GLN A 420 1.18 6.89 -26.27
N ASN A 421 0.82 5.77 -26.92
CA ASN A 421 0.27 4.60 -26.24
C ASN A 421 1.24 4.00 -25.22
N ALA A 422 2.54 3.93 -25.54
CA ALA A 422 3.54 3.41 -24.60
C ALA A 422 3.70 4.30 -23.34
N ILE A 423 3.56 5.62 -23.49
CA ILE A 423 3.60 6.57 -22.37
C ILE A 423 2.30 6.48 -21.56
N ASP A 424 1.15 6.33 -22.22
CA ASP A 424 -0.12 6.10 -21.57
C ASP A 424 -0.07 4.81 -20.72
N ASP A 425 0.43 3.71 -21.28
CA ASP A 425 0.58 2.44 -20.58
C ASP A 425 1.52 2.52 -19.36
N LEU A 426 2.57 3.36 -19.40
CA LEU A 426 3.43 3.58 -18.23
C LEU A 426 2.68 4.31 -17.10
N LEU A 427 1.89 5.33 -17.46
CA LEU A 427 1.23 6.21 -16.50
C LEU A 427 -0.04 5.57 -15.93
N ASP A 428 -0.90 5.05 -16.80
CA ASP A 428 -2.21 4.49 -16.46
C ASP A 428 -2.66 3.48 -17.53
N ASN A 429 -2.52 2.18 -17.24
CA ASN A 429 -3.16 1.14 -18.04
C ASN A 429 -4.66 1.26 -17.78
N GLY A 430 -5.38 1.81 -18.76
CA GLY A 430 -6.83 1.78 -18.78
C GLY A 430 -7.38 0.35 -18.87
N LYS A 431 -8.57 0.19 -19.49
CA LYS A 431 -9.03 -1.17 -19.83
C LYS A 431 -7.99 -1.81 -20.76
N PRO A 432 -7.59 -3.07 -20.53
CA PRO A 432 -6.61 -3.74 -21.37
C PRO A 432 -7.11 -3.73 -22.81
N THR A 433 -6.42 -3.00 -23.68
CA THR A 433 -6.58 -3.14 -25.12
C THR A 433 -5.66 -4.28 -25.57
N PRO A 434 -5.92 -4.95 -26.72
CA PRO A 434 -5.03 -6.00 -27.22
C PRO A 434 -3.59 -5.52 -27.49
N LEU A 435 -3.35 -4.20 -27.55
CA LEU A 435 -2.01 -3.62 -27.62
C LEU A 435 -1.26 -3.64 -26.28
N ASN A 436 -1.97 -3.69 -25.14
CA ASN A 436 -1.33 -3.70 -23.83
C ASN A 436 -0.58 -5.02 -23.66
N GLN A 437 0.72 -4.93 -23.39
CA GLN A 437 1.51 -6.13 -23.15
C GLN A 437 0.99 -6.85 -21.91
N MET A 438 0.69 -8.13 -22.11
CA MET A 438 0.33 -9.04 -21.04
C MET A 438 1.49 -9.98 -20.79
N ILE A 439 1.97 -10.03 -19.55
CA ILE A 439 2.84 -11.14 -19.11
C ILE A 439 1.91 -12.15 -18.46
N LYS A 440 1.78 -13.35 -19.05
CA LYS A 440 0.90 -14.42 -18.55
C LYS A 440 -0.56 -13.94 -18.34
N ASP A 441 -1.15 -13.30 -19.35
CA ASP A 441 -2.52 -12.76 -19.36
C ASP A 441 -2.84 -11.69 -18.29
N ARG A 442 -1.82 -11.19 -17.59
CA ARG A 442 -1.94 -10.07 -16.65
C ARG A 442 -1.36 -8.79 -17.27
N PRO A 443 -2.06 -7.65 -17.21
CA PRO A 443 -1.48 -6.37 -17.62
C PRO A 443 -0.30 -6.00 -16.72
N LEU A 444 0.72 -5.38 -17.32
CA LEU A 444 1.84 -4.80 -16.57
C LEU A 444 1.37 -3.75 -15.56
N ARG A 445 2.04 -3.62 -14.43
CA ARG A 445 1.74 -2.63 -13.39
C ARG A 445 2.19 -1.24 -13.81
N CYS A 446 1.29 -0.26 -13.67
CA CYS A 446 1.54 1.14 -14.01
C CYS A 446 1.97 1.97 -12.81
N LEU A 447 2.34 3.23 -13.09
CA LEU A 447 2.57 4.22 -12.04
C LEU A 447 1.30 4.51 -11.23
N SER A 448 0.13 4.55 -11.88
CA SER A 448 -1.16 4.71 -11.17
C SER A 448 -1.43 3.56 -10.19
N ASP A 449 -1.14 2.31 -10.56
CA ASP A 449 -1.27 1.13 -9.69
C ASP A 449 -0.23 1.09 -8.56
N LEU A 450 0.86 1.83 -8.69
CA LEU A 450 1.82 2.02 -7.60
C LEU A 450 1.21 2.86 -6.48
N PHE A 451 0.38 3.85 -6.82
CA PHE A 451 -0.22 4.76 -5.83
C PHE A 451 -1.58 4.28 -5.34
N CYS A 452 -2.43 3.83 -6.25
CA CYS A 452 -3.82 3.49 -6.00
C CYS A 452 -4.01 2.03 -5.57
N GLY A 453 -5.20 1.71 -5.04
CA GLY A 453 -5.57 0.34 -4.67
C GLY A 453 -5.17 -0.07 -3.26
N LYS A 454 -5.50 -1.32 -2.89
CA LYS A 454 -5.22 -1.90 -1.56
C LYS A 454 -3.72 -2.17 -1.38
N GLU A 455 -3.07 -2.66 -2.43
CA GLU A 455 -1.62 -2.90 -2.55
C GLU A 455 -0.85 -1.65 -3.05
N GLY A 456 -1.54 -0.50 -3.04
CA GLY A 456 -0.96 0.78 -3.41
C GLY A 456 -0.10 1.33 -2.28
N ARG A 457 0.89 2.14 -2.65
CA ARG A 457 1.90 2.72 -1.76
C ARG A 457 1.31 3.44 -0.56
N PHE A 458 0.21 4.17 -0.74
CA PHE A 458 -0.43 4.92 0.34
C PHE A 458 -1.06 4.01 1.39
N ARG A 459 -1.79 2.98 0.97
CA ARG A 459 -2.52 2.10 1.91
C ARG A 459 -1.64 1.04 2.53
N GLU A 460 -0.80 0.38 1.73
CA GLU A 460 -0.01 -0.75 2.18
C GLU A 460 1.28 -0.33 2.89
N ASN A 461 1.95 0.72 2.42
CA ASN A 461 3.29 1.07 2.92
C ASN A 461 3.33 2.36 3.75
N LEU A 462 2.38 3.28 3.62
CA LEU A 462 2.41 4.54 4.37
C LEU A 462 1.46 4.52 5.57
N LEU A 463 0.23 4.06 5.38
CA LEU A 463 -0.77 3.94 6.46
C LEU A 463 -0.53 2.72 7.35
N GLY A 464 -0.16 1.59 6.75
CA GLY A 464 0.32 0.41 7.46
C GLY A 464 1.80 0.16 7.17
N LYS A 465 2.55 -0.34 8.15
CA LYS A 465 3.89 -0.89 7.93
C LYS A 465 4.09 -2.09 8.85
N ARG A 466 4.96 -2.99 8.42
CA ARG A 466 5.55 -3.97 9.33
C ARG A 466 6.49 -3.22 10.27
N VAL A 467 6.49 -3.61 11.53
CA VAL A 467 7.22 -2.93 12.60
C VAL A 467 8.16 -3.92 13.26
N ASP A 468 9.40 -3.50 13.51
CA ASP A 468 10.37 -4.27 14.28
C ASP A 468 9.94 -4.35 15.76
N TYR A 469 10.57 -5.25 16.54
CA TYR A 469 10.21 -5.49 17.95
C TYR A 469 8.73 -5.79 18.15
N SER A 470 8.21 -6.67 17.29
CA SER A 470 6.85 -7.17 17.37
C SER A 470 6.83 -8.70 17.33
N GLY A 471 5.83 -9.28 17.98
CA GLY A 471 5.60 -10.72 18.04
C GLY A 471 4.12 -11.04 17.84
N ARG A 472 3.79 -12.31 17.61
CA ARG A 472 2.40 -12.80 17.59
C ARG A 472 2.35 -14.19 18.18
N SER A 473 1.35 -14.44 19.02
CA SER A 473 1.03 -15.80 19.49
C SER A 473 -0.45 -15.94 19.80
N VAL A 474 -0.88 -17.18 20.00
CA VAL A 474 -2.23 -17.55 20.45
C VAL A 474 -2.43 -17.08 21.88
N ILE A 475 -3.66 -16.65 22.20
CA ILE A 475 -4.03 -16.24 23.56
C ILE A 475 -4.68 -17.36 24.35
N VAL A 476 -4.44 -17.36 25.66
CA VAL A 476 -5.04 -18.25 26.66
C VAL A 476 -5.50 -17.40 27.85
N VAL A 477 -6.54 -17.84 28.55
CA VAL A 477 -7.06 -17.14 29.72
C VAL A 477 -6.07 -17.20 30.90
N GLY A 478 -5.80 -16.06 31.53
CA GLY A 478 -4.94 -15.93 32.71
C GLY A 478 -5.71 -15.33 33.89
N PRO A 479 -6.52 -16.11 34.64
CA PRO A 479 -7.38 -15.58 35.69
C PRO A 479 -6.60 -15.12 36.95
N GLY A 480 -5.36 -15.56 37.14
CA GLY A 480 -4.51 -15.15 38.26
C GLY A 480 -3.72 -13.85 38.03
N LEU A 481 -3.86 -13.23 36.86
CA LEU A 481 -3.15 -12.00 36.50
C LEU A 481 -3.86 -10.77 37.07
N GLY A 482 -3.10 -9.69 37.29
CA GLY A 482 -3.68 -8.35 37.48
C GLY A 482 -4.35 -7.83 36.20
N LEU A 483 -5.24 -6.84 36.33
CA LEU A 483 -5.89 -6.18 35.19
C LEU A 483 -4.87 -5.54 34.22
N ASP A 484 -3.79 -5.01 34.79
CA ASP A 484 -2.66 -4.39 34.14
C ASP A 484 -1.58 -5.38 33.71
N GLN A 485 -1.74 -6.69 33.95
CA GLN A 485 -0.74 -7.69 33.66
C GLN A 485 -1.14 -8.60 32.49
N CYS A 486 -0.14 -9.10 31.77
CA CYS A 486 -0.32 -10.15 30.77
C CYS A 486 0.81 -11.18 30.86
N GLY A 487 0.53 -12.44 30.61
CA GLY A 487 1.58 -13.47 30.53
C GLY A 487 2.28 -13.43 29.17
N LEU A 488 3.59 -13.22 29.16
CA LEU A 488 4.41 -13.21 27.95
C LEU A 488 5.31 -14.47 27.91
N PRO A 489 5.28 -15.27 26.83
CA PRO A 489 6.17 -16.41 26.64
C PRO A 489 7.64 -16.03 26.74
N TYR A 490 8.44 -16.86 27.41
CA TYR A 490 9.89 -16.69 27.55
C TYR A 490 10.61 -16.55 26.19
N ASP A 491 10.33 -17.45 25.24
CA ASP A 491 10.95 -17.42 23.91
C ASP A 491 10.66 -16.11 23.16
N MET A 492 9.42 -15.60 23.29
CA MET A 492 9.04 -14.33 22.68
C MET A 492 9.70 -13.14 23.39
N ALA A 493 9.81 -13.19 24.72
CA ALA A 493 10.42 -12.13 25.50
C ALA A 493 11.91 -11.96 25.18
N ILE A 494 12.66 -13.05 24.99
CA ILE A 494 14.08 -12.98 24.61
C ILE A 494 14.25 -12.19 23.31
N GLU A 495 13.48 -12.49 22.27
CA GLU A 495 13.61 -11.83 20.97
C GLU A 495 13.17 -10.36 21.03
N LEU A 496 12.08 -10.06 21.74
CA LEU A 496 11.61 -8.69 21.90
C LEU A 496 12.59 -7.81 22.68
N PHE A 497 13.15 -8.33 23.77
CA PHE A 497 14.06 -7.60 24.67
C PHE A 497 15.54 -7.77 24.32
N ASN A 498 15.88 -8.49 23.26
CA ASN A 498 17.25 -8.81 22.83
C ASN A 498 18.24 -7.62 22.96
N PRO A 499 17.99 -6.41 22.39
CA PRO A 499 18.94 -5.31 22.50
C PRO A 499 19.16 -4.82 23.94
N TYR A 500 18.15 -4.92 24.81
CA TYR A 500 18.26 -4.55 26.22
C TYR A 500 19.05 -5.59 27.01
N ILE A 501 18.82 -6.88 26.71
CA ILE A 501 19.57 -7.99 27.31
C ILE A 501 21.05 -7.88 26.95
N LEU A 502 21.37 -7.69 25.66
CA LEU A 502 22.76 -7.52 25.19
C LEU A 502 23.46 -6.36 25.88
N ARG A 503 22.75 -5.24 26.07
CA ARG A 503 23.27 -4.08 26.78
C ARG A 503 23.58 -4.42 28.24
N LEU A 504 22.66 -5.06 28.95
CA LEU A 504 22.86 -5.44 30.35
C LEU A 504 24.02 -6.42 30.51
N LEU A 505 24.11 -7.45 29.65
CA LEU A 505 25.23 -8.40 29.68
C LEU A 505 26.59 -7.73 29.47
N SER A 506 26.63 -6.69 28.61
CA SER A 506 27.83 -5.88 28.42
C SER A 506 28.14 -4.99 29.61
N GLU A 507 27.13 -4.41 30.26
CA GLU A 507 27.30 -3.55 31.45
C GLU A 507 27.77 -4.36 32.68
N PHE A 508 27.35 -5.63 32.79
CA PHE A 508 27.80 -6.55 33.85
C PHE A 508 29.13 -7.26 33.54
N GLU A 509 29.82 -6.91 32.44
CA GLU A 509 31.08 -7.52 31.99
C GLU A 509 31.03 -9.05 31.85
N MET A 510 29.84 -9.61 31.62
CA MET A 510 29.66 -11.06 31.48
C MET A 510 30.17 -11.59 30.14
N VAL A 511 30.29 -10.72 29.13
CA VAL A 511 30.70 -11.08 27.77
C VAL A 511 31.69 -10.05 27.21
N GLY A 512 32.73 -10.53 26.53
CA GLY A 512 33.78 -9.68 25.95
C GLY A 512 33.41 -8.96 24.64
N SER A 513 32.43 -9.46 23.88
CA SER A 513 31.96 -8.84 22.63
C SER A 513 30.46 -9.04 22.38
N LEU A 514 29.83 -8.10 21.68
CA LEU A 514 28.40 -8.17 21.34
C LEU A 514 28.06 -9.39 20.45
N THR A 515 28.99 -9.83 19.59
CA THR A 515 28.80 -11.02 18.75
C THR A 515 28.79 -12.29 19.59
N SER A 516 29.72 -12.41 20.54
CA SER A 516 29.74 -13.53 21.48
C SER A 516 28.47 -13.56 22.33
N ALA A 517 27.95 -12.39 22.73
CA ALA A 517 26.71 -12.32 23.50
C ALA A 517 25.50 -12.79 22.67
N SER A 518 25.45 -12.44 21.39
CA SER A 518 24.40 -12.91 20.48
C SER A 518 24.47 -14.43 20.25
N GLU A 519 25.67 -15.00 20.12
CA GLU A 519 25.87 -16.46 20.01
C GLU A 519 25.50 -17.19 21.32
N MET A 520 25.78 -16.59 22.47
CA MET A 520 25.39 -17.16 23.77
C MET A 520 23.87 -17.23 23.93
N LEU A 521 23.15 -16.20 23.46
CA LEU A 521 21.68 -16.17 23.51
C LEU A 521 21.04 -17.25 22.62
N SER A 522 21.66 -17.60 21.49
CA SER A 522 21.10 -18.60 20.57
C SER A 522 21.28 -20.04 21.04
N HIS A 523 22.24 -20.32 21.93
CA HIS A 523 22.64 -21.70 22.26
C HIS A 523 22.34 -22.15 23.70
N THR A 524 21.93 -21.27 24.63
CA THR A 524 21.80 -21.68 26.05
C THR A 524 20.71 -20.93 26.82
N THR A 525 19.84 -21.66 27.51
CA THR A 525 18.89 -21.14 28.50
C THR A 525 19.60 -20.91 29.84
N PHE A 526 20.26 -19.77 29.99
CA PHE A 526 20.86 -19.38 31.26
C PHE A 526 19.78 -18.97 32.27
N PRO A 527 19.80 -19.47 33.52
CA PRO A 527 18.89 -19.00 34.59
C PRO A 527 18.97 -17.48 34.81
N ILE A 528 20.15 -16.89 34.62
CA ILE A 528 20.38 -15.45 34.74
C ILE A 528 19.52 -14.65 33.75
N LEU A 529 19.21 -15.19 32.57
CA LEU A 529 18.33 -14.52 31.61
C LEU A 529 16.91 -14.39 32.14
N TRP A 530 16.44 -15.37 32.92
CA TRP A 530 15.14 -15.30 33.57
C TRP A 530 15.09 -14.14 34.55
N ASP A 531 16.13 -13.97 35.37
CA ASP A 531 16.21 -12.87 36.34
C ASP A 531 16.30 -11.50 35.64
N ILE A 532 17.07 -11.41 34.55
CA ILE A 532 17.16 -10.20 33.73
C ILE A 532 15.80 -9.88 33.09
N LEU A 533 15.10 -10.88 32.55
CA LEU A 533 13.78 -10.69 31.96
C LEU A 533 12.73 -10.30 33.01
N ASP A 534 12.77 -10.88 34.21
CA ASP A 534 11.90 -10.47 35.32
C ASP A 534 12.19 -9.04 35.79
N PHE A 535 13.45 -8.61 35.75
CA PHE A 535 13.80 -7.22 36.00
C PHE A 535 13.24 -6.29 34.90
N LEU A 536 13.46 -6.64 33.63
CA LEU A 536 13.00 -5.85 32.49
C LEU A 536 11.46 -5.77 32.42
N SER A 537 10.77 -6.84 32.77
CA SER A 537 9.31 -6.93 32.75
C SER A 537 8.63 -5.99 33.76
N ARG A 538 9.33 -5.63 34.84
CA ARG A 538 8.87 -4.64 35.84
C ARG A 538 9.07 -3.20 35.39
N VAL A 539 10.02 -2.97 34.49
CA VAL A 539 10.38 -1.62 34.03
C VAL A 539 9.60 -1.25 32.77
N TYR A 540 9.46 -2.19 31.84
CA TYR A 540 8.88 -1.95 30.52
C TYR A 540 7.47 -2.54 30.39
N LEU A 541 6.54 -1.74 29.86
CA LEU A 541 5.24 -2.20 29.42
C LEU A 541 5.31 -2.74 27.99
N ILE A 542 4.42 -3.67 27.66
CA ILE A 542 4.19 -4.15 26.30
C ILE A 542 2.78 -3.78 25.86
N ILE A 543 2.59 -3.68 24.54
CA ILE A 543 1.30 -3.34 23.93
C ILE A 543 0.76 -4.59 23.24
N LEU A 544 -0.46 -4.98 23.58
CA LEU A 544 -1.19 -6.05 22.92
C LEU A 544 -2.20 -5.47 21.92
N ASN A 545 -2.34 -6.15 20.78
CA ASN A 545 -3.20 -5.76 19.68
C ASN A 545 -3.93 -6.98 19.10
N ARG A 546 -5.27 -6.91 18.97
CA ARG A 546 -6.06 -7.93 18.25
C ARG A 546 -6.63 -7.34 16.96
N ALA A 547 -6.38 -8.01 15.84
CA ALA A 547 -6.97 -7.67 14.55
C ALA A 547 -8.32 -8.39 14.37
N PRO A 548 -9.35 -7.73 13.80
CA PRO A 548 -9.40 -6.34 13.35
C PRO A 548 -9.54 -5.32 14.49
N THR A 549 -8.80 -4.22 14.41
CA THR A 549 -8.87 -3.12 15.39
C THR A 549 -10.01 -2.17 15.08
N LEU A 550 -11.19 -2.44 15.63
CA LEU A 550 -12.40 -1.64 15.39
C LEU A 550 -12.40 -0.30 16.13
N HIS A 551 -11.76 -0.24 17.29
CA HIS A 551 -11.75 0.91 18.17
C HIS A 551 -10.48 0.93 19.02
N ARG A 552 -10.22 2.05 19.72
CA ARG A 552 -8.96 2.27 20.43
C ARG A 552 -8.60 1.19 21.46
N PHE A 553 -9.59 0.58 22.11
CA PHE A 553 -9.39 -0.46 23.13
C PHE A 553 -8.97 -1.81 22.56
N GLY A 554 -8.96 -1.98 21.23
CA GLY A 554 -8.32 -3.11 20.56
C GLY A 554 -6.79 -3.07 20.63
N ILE A 555 -6.21 -2.00 21.21
CA ILE A 555 -4.79 -1.86 21.52
C ILE A 555 -4.68 -1.38 22.97
N GLN A 556 -4.04 -2.16 23.84
CA GLN A 556 -3.84 -1.77 25.25
C GLN A 556 -2.46 -2.20 25.74
N ALA A 557 -2.00 -1.54 26.80
CA ALA A 557 -0.72 -1.81 27.43
C ALA A 557 -0.88 -2.64 28.69
N PHE A 558 0.11 -3.51 28.88
CA PHE A 558 0.20 -4.43 30.02
C PHE A 558 1.63 -4.54 30.50
N GLN A 559 1.78 -4.80 31.78
CA GLN A 559 3.01 -5.27 32.39
C GLN A 559 3.17 -6.76 32.06
N PRO A 560 4.27 -7.16 31.38
CA PRO A 560 4.49 -8.56 31.09
C PRO A 560 4.86 -9.33 32.37
N VAL A 561 4.33 -10.54 32.49
CA VAL A 561 4.77 -11.55 33.47
C VAL A 561 5.32 -12.71 32.64
N ILE A 562 6.57 -13.07 32.86
CA ILE A 562 7.23 -14.08 32.04
C ILE A 562 6.67 -15.46 32.37
N THR A 563 6.24 -16.20 31.35
CA THR A 563 5.69 -17.55 31.48
C THR A 563 6.51 -18.54 30.66
N THR A 564 6.50 -19.81 31.08
CA THR A 564 7.20 -20.91 30.38
C THR A 564 6.44 -21.45 29.18
N GLY A 565 5.15 -21.09 29.04
CA GLY A 565 4.32 -21.50 27.91
C GLY A 565 4.62 -20.71 26.64
N ARG A 566 4.04 -21.16 25.51
CA ARG A 566 4.15 -20.48 24.20
C ARG A 566 3.00 -19.51 23.90
N ALA A 567 1.93 -19.56 24.68
CA ALA A 567 0.75 -18.73 24.50
C ALA A 567 0.79 -17.48 25.39
N ILE A 568 0.21 -16.40 24.91
CA ILE A 568 0.04 -15.16 25.67
C ILE A 568 -1.12 -15.35 26.65
N GLN A 569 -0.92 -15.06 27.93
CA GLN A 569 -2.01 -15.12 28.90
C GLN A 569 -2.68 -13.76 29.01
N LEU A 570 -3.99 -13.71 28.80
CA LEU A 570 -4.79 -12.49 28.83
C LEU A 570 -5.76 -12.50 30.01
N HIS A 571 -5.92 -11.34 30.65
CA HIS A 571 -6.89 -11.16 31.71
C HIS A 571 -8.33 -11.21 31.16
N PRO A 572 -9.24 -12.03 31.73
CA PRO A 572 -10.58 -12.26 31.18
C PRO A 572 -11.46 -11.01 31.09
N LEU A 573 -11.35 -10.06 32.04
CA LEU A 573 -12.11 -8.81 31.99
C LEU A 573 -11.79 -7.89 30.79
N VAL A 574 -10.65 -8.09 30.14
CA VAL A 574 -10.23 -7.26 29.01
C VAL A 574 -10.66 -7.87 27.66
N CYS A 575 -11.06 -9.14 27.64
CA CYS A 575 -11.55 -9.81 26.44
C CYS A 575 -12.67 -9.05 25.71
N PRO A 576 -13.68 -8.46 26.37
CA PRO A 576 -14.72 -7.67 25.70
C PRO A 576 -14.16 -6.47 24.92
N ALA A 577 -13.08 -5.87 25.41
CA ALA A 577 -12.44 -4.72 24.77
C ALA A 577 -11.73 -5.11 23.46
N PHE A 578 -11.09 -6.28 23.45
CA PHE A 578 -10.48 -6.82 22.22
C PHE A 578 -11.48 -7.58 21.34
N ASN A 579 -12.71 -7.79 21.84
CA ASN A 579 -13.68 -8.75 21.31
C ASN A 579 -13.10 -10.17 21.17
N ALA A 580 -12.19 -10.54 22.06
CA ALA A 580 -11.37 -11.74 21.99
C ALA A 580 -12.04 -12.96 22.63
N ASP A 581 -11.87 -14.11 22.00
CA ASP A 581 -12.20 -15.43 22.50
C ASP A 581 -10.95 -16.32 22.56
N PHE A 582 -11.11 -17.57 23.03
CA PHE A 582 -10.00 -18.49 23.29
C PHE A 582 -10.09 -19.75 22.44
N ASP A 583 -10.61 -19.64 21.22
CA ASP A 583 -10.80 -20.74 20.26
C ASP A 583 -9.61 -20.92 19.27
N GLY A 584 -8.54 -20.13 19.45
CA GLY A 584 -7.38 -20.10 18.55
C GLY A 584 -6.96 -18.69 18.14
N ASP A 585 -7.71 -17.69 18.59
CA ASP A 585 -7.41 -16.27 18.51
C ASP A 585 -5.94 -15.93 18.79
N GLN A 586 -5.40 -14.98 18.01
CA GLN A 586 -4.02 -14.53 18.10
C GLN A 586 -3.94 -13.03 18.36
N MET A 587 -2.96 -12.62 19.16
CA MET A 587 -2.68 -11.21 19.42
C MET A 587 -1.24 -10.86 19.02
N GLY A 588 -1.08 -9.66 18.47
CA GLY A 588 0.20 -9.03 18.24
C GLY A 588 0.72 -8.37 19.51
N VAL A 589 2.02 -8.47 19.75
CA VAL A 589 2.75 -7.82 20.83
C VAL A 589 3.69 -6.79 20.24
N HIS A 590 3.78 -5.61 20.85
CA HIS A 590 4.69 -4.53 20.44
C HIS A 590 5.42 -3.95 21.65
N LEU A 591 6.72 -3.70 21.50
CA LEU A 591 7.55 -3.12 22.56
C LEU A 591 7.78 -1.61 22.33
N PRO A 592 7.29 -0.70 23.20
CA PRO A 592 7.60 0.72 23.14
C PRO A 592 9.06 1.00 23.54
N LEU A 593 9.85 1.58 22.62
CA LEU A 593 11.29 1.76 22.82
C LEU A 593 11.69 3.10 23.45
N THR A 594 11.08 4.20 23.02
CA THR A 594 11.49 5.54 23.49
C THR A 594 10.84 5.88 24.82
N LEU A 595 11.50 6.69 25.64
CA LEU A 595 10.93 7.17 26.90
C LEU A 595 9.58 7.88 26.73
N LYS A 596 9.43 8.66 25.64
CA LYS A 596 8.17 9.33 25.31
C LYS A 596 7.05 8.34 25.02
N THR A 597 7.33 7.31 24.22
CA THR A 597 6.36 6.27 23.90
C THR A 597 6.01 5.41 25.12
N GLN A 598 6.98 5.16 26.00
CA GLN A 598 6.76 4.41 27.24
C GLN A 598 5.87 5.21 28.20
N ALA A 599 6.14 6.51 28.38
CA ALA A 599 5.29 7.39 29.19
C ALA A 599 3.86 7.47 28.61
N GLU A 600 3.71 7.65 27.30
CA GLU A 600 2.39 7.66 26.66
C GLU A 600 1.64 6.33 26.85
N THR A 601 2.37 5.21 26.79
CA THR A 601 1.83 3.87 26.96
C THR A 601 1.34 3.67 28.40
N TYR A 602 2.11 4.12 29.38
CA TYR A 602 1.73 4.09 30.80
C TYR A 602 0.51 4.98 31.09
N ASP A 603 0.53 6.23 30.62
CA ASP A 603 -0.54 7.19 30.93
C ASP A 603 -1.84 6.88 30.19
N ARG A 604 -1.76 6.54 28.89
CA ARG A 604 -2.93 6.47 28.00
C ARG A 604 -3.38 5.07 27.64
N LEU A 605 -2.46 4.11 27.52
CA LEU A 605 -2.77 2.78 26.97
C LEU A 605 -2.93 1.69 28.03
N LEU A 606 -2.47 1.91 29.26
CA LEU A 606 -2.59 0.94 30.35
C LEU A 606 -4.05 0.47 30.50
N SER A 607 -4.26 -0.84 30.52
CA SER A 607 -5.59 -1.46 30.58
C SER A 607 -6.40 -0.99 31.81
N ALA A 608 -5.75 -0.87 32.97
CA ALA A 608 -6.36 -0.42 34.22
C ALA A 608 -6.92 1.01 34.14
N ASN A 609 -6.31 1.88 33.33
CA ASN A 609 -6.77 3.27 33.13
C ASN A 609 -7.93 3.34 32.13
N ASN A 610 -8.15 2.30 31.33
CA ASN A 610 -9.10 2.26 30.23
C ASN A 610 -10.39 1.50 30.56
N PHE A 611 -11.01 1.85 31.69
CA PHE A 611 -12.21 1.17 32.19
C PHE A 611 -13.50 1.53 31.43
N LEU A 612 -13.63 2.77 30.94
CA LEU A 612 -14.86 3.30 30.33
C LEU A 612 -14.77 3.33 28.81
N SER A 613 -15.87 2.96 28.14
CA SER A 613 -16.01 3.12 26.70
C SER A 613 -16.05 4.60 26.31
N SER A 614 -15.25 4.99 25.33
CA SER A 614 -15.23 6.36 24.79
C SER A 614 -16.53 6.75 24.07
N ALA A 615 -17.31 5.78 23.60
CA ALA A 615 -18.54 6.04 22.85
C ALA A 615 -19.75 6.29 23.75
N THR A 616 -19.87 5.54 24.85
CA THR A 616 -21.08 5.54 25.70
C THR A 616 -20.82 6.04 27.11
N GLY A 617 -19.57 6.12 27.55
CA GLY A 617 -19.21 6.38 28.95
C GLY A 617 -19.56 5.24 29.91
N ARG A 618 -20.04 4.09 29.40
CA ARG A 618 -20.32 2.90 30.21
C ARG A 618 -19.05 2.10 30.48
N PRO A 619 -18.99 1.34 31.59
CA PRO A 619 -17.87 0.44 31.85
C PRO A 619 -17.76 -0.62 30.75
N LEU A 620 -16.54 -0.81 30.25
CA LEU A 620 -16.20 -1.83 29.26
C LEU A 620 -15.67 -3.09 29.93
N LEU A 621 -14.86 -2.93 30.97
CA LEU A 621 -14.27 -4.02 31.76
C LEU A 621 -15.29 -4.53 32.80
N THR A 622 -16.41 -5.06 32.32
CA THR A 622 -17.45 -5.62 33.18
C THR A 622 -17.28 -7.12 33.35
N PRO A 623 -17.58 -7.68 34.54
CA PRO A 623 -17.72 -9.12 34.72
C PRO A 623 -18.60 -9.76 33.64
N SER A 624 -18.12 -10.81 33.00
CA SER A 624 -18.83 -11.56 31.96
C SER A 624 -18.95 -13.04 32.33
N GLN A 625 -19.98 -13.70 31.77
CA GLN A 625 -20.17 -15.16 31.81
C GLN A 625 -19.95 -15.76 33.21
N ASP A 626 -18.87 -16.50 33.42
CA ASP A 626 -18.57 -17.25 34.66
C ASP A 626 -18.56 -16.37 35.92
N ILE A 627 -18.04 -15.14 35.82
CA ILE A 627 -17.98 -14.23 36.98
C ILE A 627 -19.39 -13.82 37.39
N VAL A 628 -20.25 -13.51 36.40
CA VAL A 628 -21.65 -13.16 36.62
C VAL A 628 -22.43 -14.36 37.15
N LEU A 629 -22.19 -15.55 36.61
CA LEU A 629 -22.82 -16.79 37.06
C LEU A 629 -22.46 -17.10 38.52
N GLY A 630 -21.19 -16.96 38.90
CA GLY A 630 -20.74 -17.14 40.28
C GLY A 630 -21.40 -16.15 41.24
N TRP A 631 -21.46 -14.87 40.87
CA TRP A 631 -22.13 -13.84 41.68
C TRP A 631 -23.65 -14.07 41.77
N TYR A 632 -24.28 -14.46 40.66
CA TYR A 632 -25.69 -14.79 40.62
C TYR A 632 -26.00 -15.99 41.52
N TYR A 633 -25.18 -17.05 41.46
CA TYR A 633 -25.30 -18.20 42.35
C TYR A 633 -25.24 -17.74 43.82
N LEU A 634 -24.21 -17.01 44.24
CA LEU A 634 -24.09 -16.55 45.63
C LEU A 634 -25.27 -15.68 46.11
N THR A 635 -25.96 -14.99 45.21
CA THR A 635 -27.02 -14.02 45.55
C THR A 635 -28.44 -14.54 45.34
N ALA A 636 -28.62 -15.71 44.73
CA ALA A 636 -29.92 -16.30 44.39
C ALA A 636 -30.76 -16.65 45.63
N TYR A 637 -32.07 -16.38 45.55
CA TYR A 637 -33.05 -16.61 46.63
C TYR A 637 -33.78 -17.97 46.57
N ASN A 638 -33.75 -18.68 45.43
CA ASN A 638 -34.68 -19.78 45.13
C ASN A 638 -34.02 -21.17 45.09
N LEU A 639 -33.62 -21.70 46.24
CA LEU A 639 -33.32 -23.14 46.41
C LEU A 639 -34.21 -23.74 47.51
N PRO A 640 -34.70 -24.99 47.35
CA PRO A 640 -35.70 -25.56 48.25
C PRO A 640 -35.16 -25.79 49.67
N GLN A 641 -36.08 -25.75 50.64
CA GLN A 641 -35.92 -25.86 52.09
C GLN A 641 -34.52 -26.27 52.59
N THR A 642 -33.80 -25.29 53.13
CA THR A 642 -32.50 -25.49 53.75
C THR A 642 -32.62 -25.66 55.27
N LEU A 643 -31.73 -26.48 55.85
CA LEU A 643 -31.60 -26.66 57.31
C LEU A 643 -31.45 -25.30 58.00
N SER A 644 -32.21 -25.07 59.08
CA SER A 644 -32.09 -23.89 59.97
C SER A 644 -32.35 -22.50 59.35
N ALA A 645 -33.28 -22.43 58.39
CA ALA A 645 -33.78 -21.16 57.85
C ALA A 645 -34.34 -20.21 58.95
N TYR A 646 -34.08 -18.91 58.79
CA TYR A 646 -34.51 -17.80 59.66
C TYR A 646 -33.91 -17.79 61.07
N SER A 647 -32.72 -18.37 61.25
CA SER A 647 -31.93 -18.24 62.49
C SER A 647 -31.37 -16.82 62.68
N TYR A 648 -31.19 -16.42 63.95
CA TYR A 648 -30.69 -15.09 64.32
C TYR A 648 -29.19 -15.15 64.66
N TYR A 649 -28.41 -14.22 64.10
CA TYR A 649 -26.97 -14.06 64.32
C TYR A 649 -26.61 -12.64 64.75
N GLN A 650 -25.52 -12.51 65.52
CA GLN A 650 -25.07 -11.24 66.05
C GLN A 650 -24.16 -10.47 65.08
N ASN A 651 -23.32 -11.16 64.29
CA ASN A 651 -22.40 -10.54 63.34
C ASN A 651 -22.28 -11.37 62.05
N PHE A 652 -21.78 -10.77 60.97
CA PHE A 652 -21.49 -11.46 59.70
C PHE A 652 -20.50 -12.63 59.86
N ARG A 653 -19.47 -12.46 60.70
CA ARG A 653 -18.49 -13.53 60.98
C ARG A 653 -19.11 -14.79 61.57
N ASP A 654 -20.14 -14.65 62.40
CA ASP A 654 -20.78 -15.80 63.04
C ASP A 654 -21.58 -16.61 62.01
N VAL A 655 -22.17 -15.93 61.02
CA VAL A 655 -22.86 -16.57 59.89
C VAL A 655 -21.87 -17.32 59.00
N ILE A 656 -20.72 -16.73 58.70
CA ILE A 656 -19.68 -17.36 57.89
C ILE A 656 -19.15 -18.62 58.58
N LYS A 657 -18.81 -18.54 59.87
CA LYS A 657 -18.41 -19.72 60.66
C LYS A 657 -19.47 -20.81 60.69
N ALA A 658 -20.75 -20.42 60.80
CA ALA A 658 -21.85 -21.38 60.76
C ALA A 658 -21.98 -22.06 59.39
N ALA A 659 -21.77 -21.32 58.29
CA ALA A 659 -21.70 -21.88 56.93
C ALA A 659 -20.48 -22.80 56.74
N GLU A 660 -19.29 -22.42 57.21
CA GLU A 660 -18.08 -23.26 57.18
C GLU A 660 -18.26 -24.58 57.95
N SER A 661 -19.04 -24.55 59.03
CA SER A 661 -19.38 -25.75 59.82
C SER A 661 -20.50 -26.61 59.21
N ASN A 662 -20.93 -26.34 57.97
CA ASN A 662 -22.03 -27.00 57.27
C ASN A 662 -23.39 -26.96 58.00
N LYS A 663 -23.59 -26.01 58.93
CA LYS A 663 -24.88 -25.82 59.62
C LYS A 663 -25.87 -24.99 58.80
N LEU A 664 -25.35 -24.10 57.95
CA LEU A 664 -26.11 -23.28 57.02
C LEU A 664 -25.69 -23.58 55.59
N SER A 665 -26.64 -23.56 54.66
CA SER A 665 -26.34 -23.51 53.23
C SER A 665 -26.08 -22.06 52.80
N VAL A 666 -25.35 -21.87 51.70
CA VAL A 666 -25.02 -20.56 51.10
C VAL A 666 -26.27 -19.71 50.83
N HIS A 667 -27.40 -20.37 50.55
CA HIS A 667 -28.68 -19.75 50.23
C HIS A 667 -29.69 -19.75 51.38
N SER A 668 -29.31 -20.23 52.57
CA SER A 668 -30.19 -20.23 53.74
C SER A 668 -30.50 -18.78 54.18
N PRO A 669 -31.78 -18.38 54.30
CA PRO A 669 -32.12 -17.05 54.79
C PRO A 669 -31.82 -16.95 56.28
N VAL A 670 -31.13 -15.89 56.70
CA VAL A 670 -30.73 -15.64 58.11
C VAL A 670 -30.97 -14.19 58.50
N TRP A 671 -31.33 -13.97 59.76
CA TRP A 671 -31.46 -12.64 60.36
C TRP A 671 -30.15 -12.25 61.03
N VAL A 672 -29.49 -11.20 60.55
CA VAL A 672 -28.21 -10.76 61.11
C VAL A 672 -28.34 -9.35 61.68
N LYS A 673 -27.85 -9.16 62.91
CA LYS A 673 -27.78 -7.82 63.50
C LYS A 673 -26.74 -6.99 62.74
N TYR A 674 -27.15 -5.82 62.27
CA TYR A 674 -26.30 -4.89 61.54
C TYR A 674 -26.23 -3.55 62.26
N SER A 675 -25.02 -3.00 62.38
CA SER A 675 -24.74 -1.75 63.10
C SER A 675 -24.15 -0.65 62.19
N GLY A 676 -23.98 -0.90 60.89
CA GLY A 676 -23.46 0.07 59.93
C GLY A 676 -24.54 0.95 59.29
N GLN A 677 -24.11 1.86 58.41
CA GLN A 677 -25.01 2.71 57.63
C GLN A 677 -25.58 1.92 56.44
N LEU A 678 -26.90 1.81 56.36
CA LEU A 678 -27.59 1.21 55.21
C LEU A 678 -27.59 2.20 54.05
N VAL A 679 -26.97 1.82 52.93
CA VAL A 679 -26.94 2.61 51.69
C VAL A 679 -27.87 1.95 50.68
N GLY A 680 -28.73 2.73 50.02
CA GLY A 680 -29.62 2.24 48.95
C GLY A 680 -30.99 1.71 49.39
N VAL A 681 -31.26 1.60 50.69
CA VAL A 681 -32.58 1.21 51.19
C VAL A 681 -33.44 2.45 51.47
N SER A 682 -34.45 2.69 50.65
CA SER A 682 -35.47 3.72 50.88
C SER A 682 -36.68 3.10 51.59
N LEU A 683 -36.75 3.22 52.91
CA LEU A 683 -37.88 2.71 53.70
C LEU A 683 -39.12 3.58 53.46
N LYS A 684 -40.09 3.08 52.69
CA LYS A 684 -41.39 3.71 52.54
C LYS A 684 -42.35 3.15 53.59
N LYS A 685 -43.26 4.00 54.11
CA LYS A 685 -44.31 3.57 55.06
C LYS A 685 -45.27 2.53 54.48
N SER A 686 -45.34 2.38 53.15
CA SER A 686 -46.13 1.38 52.44
C SER A 686 -45.65 -0.07 52.67
N ASP A 687 -44.39 -0.25 53.02
CA ASP A 687 -43.73 -1.57 53.02
C ASP A 687 -43.67 -2.18 54.43
N LEU A 688 -44.32 -1.52 55.40
CA LEU A 688 -44.39 -1.92 56.78
C LEU A 688 -45.38 -3.07 56.95
N ARG A 689 -44.90 -4.28 57.22
CA ARG A 689 -45.75 -5.47 57.42
C ARG A 689 -46.39 -5.53 58.81
N GLY A 690 -45.76 -4.92 59.81
CA GLY A 690 -46.32 -4.86 61.16
C GLY A 690 -45.46 -4.09 62.15
N THR A 691 -46.09 -3.66 63.24
CA THR A 691 -45.41 -3.03 64.38
C THR A 691 -45.70 -3.80 65.66
N ARG A 692 -44.70 -3.95 66.53
CA ARG A 692 -44.86 -4.55 67.87
C ARG A 692 -44.31 -3.61 68.91
N THR A 693 -45.12 -3.25 69.89
CA THR A 693 -44.72 -2.48 71.08
C THR A 693 -44.32 -3.43 72.20
N PHE A 694 -43.15 -3.21 72.79
CA PHE A 694 -42.67 -3.97 73.95
C PHE A 694 -43.06 -3.27 75.26
N LYS A 695 -43.00 -4.00 76.39
CA LYS A 695 -43.27 -3.47 77.74
C LYS A 695 -42.38 -2.29 78.14
N ASP A 696 -41.22 -2.16 77.49
CA ASP A 696 -40.25 -1.05 77.67
C ASP A 696 -40.57 0.17 76.79
N ASN A 697 -41.78 0.26 76.24
CA ASN A 697 -42.25 1.27 75.27
C ASN A 697 -41.43 1.40 73.96
N THR A 698 -40.53 0.45 73.68
CA THR A 698 -39.83 0.41 72.38
C THR A 698 -40.72 -0.17 71.29
N VAL A 699 -40.64 0.40 70.08
CA VAL A 699 -41.41 -0.05 68.91
C VAL A 699 -40.50 -0.85 67.99
N LEU A 700 -40.92 -2.06 67.61
CA LEU A 700 -40.31 -2.86 66.56
C LEU A 700 -41.12 -2.71 65.27
N GLU A 701 -40.52 -2.11 64.26
CA GLU A 701 -41.02 -2.04 62.90
C GLU A 701 -40.48 -3.24 62.11
N ILE A 702 -41.39 -4.06 61.57
CA ILE A 702 -41.05 -5.22 60.75
C ILE A 702 -41.38 -4.89 59.29
N TYR A 703 -40.34 -4.82 58.47
CA TYR A 703 -40.40 -4.75 57.02
C TYR A 703 -40.10 -6.14 56.44
N GLU A 704 -40.18 -6.28 55.11
CA GLU A 704 -39.93 -7.56 54.44
C GLU A 704 -38.50 -8.09 54.63
N GLU A 705 -37.50 -7.21 54.48
CA GLU A 705 -36.08 -7.59 54.57
C GLU A 705 -35.36 -6.99 55.79
N ILE A 706 -36.04 -6.17 56.60
CA ILE A 706 -35.43 -5.40 57.70
C ILE A 706 -36.34 -5.39 58.93
N GLN A 707 -35.75 -5.54 60.12
CA GLN A 707 -36.42 -5.30 61.40
C GLN A 707 -35.70 -4.18 62.16
N LEU A 708 -36.42 -3.11 62.49
CA LEU A 708 -35.90 -1.95 63.21
C LEU A 708 -36.56 -1.82 64.58
N ARG A 709 -35.76 -1.85 65.65
CA ARG A 709 -36.23 -1.51 66.99
C ARG A 709 -35.90 -0.05 67.28
N ARG A 710 -36.90 0.78 67.51
CA ARG A 710 -36.77 2.20 67.87
C ARG A 710 -37.11 2.46 69.33
N SER A 711 -36.39 3.39 69.94
CA SER A 711 -36.73 4.00 71.24
C SER A 711 -37.89 5.00 71.07
N GLU A 712 -38.57 5.37 72.16
CA GLU A 712 -39.58 6.43 72.20
C GLU A 712 -39.09 7.75 71.58
N LYS A 713 -37.79 8.04 71.66
CA LYS A 713 -37.15 9.23 71.05
C LYS A 713 -36.75 9.04 69.57
N GLY A 714 -37.21 7.96 68.92
CA GLY A 714 -36.94 7.67 67.51
C GLY A 714 -35.54 7.11 67.18
N LYS A 715 -34.65 6.97 68.16
CA LYS A 715 -33.31 6.37 67.98
C LYS A 715 -33.40 4.87 67.71
N ILE A 716 -32.67 4.37 66.70
CA ILE A 716 -32.59 2.95 66.37
C ILE A 716 -31.70 2.25 67.40
N ILE A 717 -32.25 1.26 68.11
CA ILE A 717 -31.59 0.44 69.14
C ILE A 717 -30.94 -0.79 68.50
N SER A 718 -31.65 -1.46 67.59
CA SER A 718 -31.15 -2.64 66.86
C SER A 718 -31.77 -2.72 65.48
N CYS A 719 -30.94 -3.04 64.49
CA CYS A 719 -31.36 -3.35 63.13
C CYS A 719 -30.98 -4.80 62.83
N TYR A 720 -31.94 -5.59 62.35
CA TYR A 720 -31.68 -6.91 61.78
C TYR A 720 -31.99 -6.90 60.29
N LEU A 721 -31.11 -7.51 59.50
CA LEU A 721 -31.27 -7.66 58.06
C LEU A 721 -31.53 -9.13 57.73
N LEU A 722 -32.48 -9.39 56.84
CA LEU A 722 -32.70 -10.70 56.25
C LEU A 722 -31.76 -10.83 55.06
N THR A 723 -30.77 -11.72 55.17
CA THR A 723 -29.77 -11.93 54.12
C THR A 723 -29.42 -13.41 54.00
N THR A 724 -28.56 -13.76 53.05
CA THR A 724 -27.98 -15.10 52.92
C THR A 724 -26.47 -15.07 53.16
N PRO A 725 -25.84 -16.17 53.59
CA PRO A 725 -24.38 -16.26 53.70
C PRO A 725 -23.65 -15.84 52.41
N GLY A 726 -24.15 -16.24 51.23
CA GLY A 726 -23.53 -15.87 49.96
C GLY A 726 -23.52 -14.36 49.67
N ARG A 727 -24.58 -13.64 50.04
CA ARG A 727 -24.64 -12.16 49.94
C ARG A 727 -23.71 -11.47 50.91
N ILE A 728 -23.56 -12.03 52.11
CA ILE A 728 -22.62 -11.51 53.11
C ILE A 728 -21.20 -11.61 52.56
N VAL A 729 -20.82 -12.79 52.05
CA VAL A 729 -19.49 -13.00 51.44
C VAL A 729 -19.24 -12.03 50.28
N LEU A 730 -20.20 -11.87 49.37
CA LEU A 730 -20.05 -10.94 48.24
C LEU A 730 -19.86 -9.49 48.71
N ASN A 731 -20.67 -9.03 49.68
CA ASN A 731 -20.54 -7.67 50.22
C ASN A 731 -19.24 -7.49 51.01
N GLU A 732 -18.77 -8.50 51.74
CA GLU A 732 -17.47 -8.46 52.40
C GLU A 732 -16.33 -8.41 51.39
N LEU A 733 -16.42 -9.13 50.26
CA LEU A 733 -15.43 -9.06 49.18
C LEU A 733 -15.42 -7.68 48.52
N ILE A 734 -16.59 -7.09 48.24
CA ILE A 734 -16.69 -5.74 47.69
C ILE A 734 -16.14 -4.71 48.69
N ALA A 735 -16.52 -4.83 49.96
CA ALA A 735 -16.00 -3.97 51.02
C ALA A 735 -14.48 -4.13 51.14
N ALA A 736 -13.96 -5.35 51.16
CA ALA A 736 -12.53 -5.62 51.17
C ALA A 736 -11.84 -5.01 49.96
N ALA A 737 -12.39 -5.11 48.75
CA ALA A 737 -11.81 -4.52 47.54
C ALA A 737 -11.80 -2.98 47.58
N ILE A 738 -12.84 -2.35 48.13
CA ILE A 738 -12.93 -0.88 48.24
C ILE A 738 -12.02 -0.34 49.38
N TYR A 739 -11.99 -1.03 50.52
CA TYR A 739 -11.25 -0.62 51.72
C TYR A 739 -9.80 -1.13 51.76
N ALA A 740 -9.46 -2.15 50.94
CA ALA A 740 -8.08 -2.49 50.64
C ALA A 740 -7.48 -1.29 49.90
N LYS A 741 -6.91 -0.36 50.68
CA LYS A 741 -5.90 0.54 50.12
C LYS A 741 -4.87 -0.33 49.41
N PRO A 742 -4.46 -0.01 48.17
CA PRO A 742 -3.25 -0.60 47.65
C PRO A 742 -2.17 -0.34 48.70
N LEU A 743 -1.40 -1.35 49.05
CA LEU A 743 -0.20 -1.18 49.84
C LEU A 743 0.64 -0.11 49.12
N ASN A 744 0.55 1.13 49.58
CA ASN A 744 1.57 2.12 49.30
C ASN A 744 2.85 1.53 49.89
N LYS A 745 3.64 0.90 49.01
CA LYS A 745 5.09 1.03 49.05
C LYS A 745 5.37 2.49 49.42
N LEU A 746 5.99 2.68 50.58
CA LEU A 746 6.53 3.90 51.21
C LEU A 746 5.99 4.03 52.63
N ASN A 747 6.56 3.22 53.51
CA ASN A 747 7.02 3.60 54.85
C ASN A 747 7.67 2.36 55.46
N ASN A 748 8.91 2.09 55.04
CA ASN A 748 9.99 1.50 55.85
C ASN A 748 11.22 1.32 54.94
N LEU A 749 12.27 2.09 55.28
CA LEU A 749 13.67 2.01 54.84
C LEU A 749 14.02 2.50 53.43
#